data_AF-A0A6G1PG72-F1
#
_entry.id   AF-A0A6G1PG72-F1
#
_cell.length_a   1.000
_cell.length_b   1.000
_cell.length_c   1.000
_cell.angle_alpha   90.00
_cell.angle_beta   90.00
_cell.angle_gamma   90.00
#
_symmetry.space_group_name_H-M   'P 1'
#
loop_
_entity.id
_entity.type
_entity.pdbx_description
1 polymer ?
#
loop_
_entity_poly.entity_id
_entity_poly.type
_entity_poly.pdbx_seq_one_letter_code
_entity_poly.pdbx_strand_id
1 'polypeptide(L)'
;MLNIAAALPTLNTRRSSNFCLVGCYKITLASLGHSKFPLDKVPFLSPLEGNIYLQLQSEGHSNVQHEGFLTMFELISGYGVWHHRYFVLEGCNLYYWNHPNDKETKEAEGRISLSSSPTQCVRPVKRDSCARPFTFELVSNIPNQQDDSQETFSNFLVSYCRTAVNANQRREETLGWIETRCQCDKSRTQQYKNSTVCFLLGGLVESVPVAEAWPEVERAECLARGAALKWASGVFCRPEHLERLSQYRKRESQRTTSIHTRLKSMVQSYLEGVGWGLEQLREARTELKEASHALKKAELESSQNTEGVKFLERLREVSVNHYQLLAAVSNLPRLYSVRSMVLETERLVESRRLLEAHARLMELERWQDDILWQLHGAAGMSGSTLSTEDQDLVAKYFSGVGQLVDALGKELWAVVSSALALARQNPIPFVSAVRIVEREEALDQALLEERGGTGSNSRPLPPGRPRCWRTCFFQVLEEAVSARFRSVSYLHTRGPGLAGHLSALHHGLMADLATVRHLLEHCVPPHYRLTGAYLRASHHCLHAHLTQVSSWDLESGEIFAVLNWVLHIYNSPDMMGHPELATEMEKEELGPLISTEGLVQLQNKYVQSVRKSVSEWMHKALQVELQDWQRDQEPDTDHEGFYQTTLPTIITQMLEENARVALMIGESLRDQTITMGLYEMENLLNRFREALVEFGKEHRKNPSNNKNKFYLHYLLASISNCIILKQSTESLQQQQSSRSAGQLSRTPPNPLAALDRAVRRACRLVMDQLLLDLQPFFPSLLTRPWLVQGDPTPKLCHILEHHLELYGRVRPPCRQRLQEEAQWLIVVEYVRALMQKRLVCHSTEERKQLAQQIVQDEQLLREIFHGLDGEGSVPEVNPLALLPVLADFIRVKDPGMLTLEVSGLATKYPDISEEHVSLLLDIRGDVSRDTRGAVLDQLEQSAHPLPNGYRPIFTDILVPPSTMVFCLPTAKCA
;
A
#
# COMPACT_ATOMS: atom_id res chain seq x y z
N MET A 1 39.21 7.19 -72.74
CA MET A 1 39.81 8.34 -73.46
C MET A 1 38.70 9.37 -73.65
N LEU A 2 38.72 10.62 -73.19
CA LEU A 2 39.73 11.58 -72.73
C LEU A 2 39.19 12.29 -71.45
N ASN A 3 39.93 12.39 -70.33
CA ASN A 3 40.91 13.42 -69.91
C ASN A 3 40.43 14.90 -69.80
N ILE A 4 40.01 15.28 -68.58
CA ILE A 4 40.57 16.29 -67.65
C ILE A 4 41.14 17.62 -68.22
N ALA A 5 40.54 18.76 -67.82
CA ALA A 5 41.12 19.89 -67.01
C ALA A 5 40.74 21.33 -67.43
N ALA A 6 40.43 22.14 -66.39
CA ALA A 6 40.55 23.60 -66.24
C ALA A 6 39.55 24.49 -67.03
N ALA A 7 38.99 25.59 -66.51
CA ALA A 7 39.29 26.43 -65.34
C ALA A 7 38.01 27.17 -64.87
N LEU A 8 37.95 27.56 -63.59
CA LEU A 8 37.01 28.55 -63.08
C LEU A 8 37.19 29.92 -63.77
N PRO A 9 36.10 30.67 -63.99
CA PRO A 9 36.12 32.12 -63.93
C PRO A 9 35.52 32.61 -62.61
N THR A 10 36.40 33.27 -61.87
CA THR A 10 36.25 34.20 -60.75
C THR A 10 34.90 34.89 -60.53
N LEU A 11 34.49 34.91 -59.25
CA LEU A 11 33.56 35.86 -58.64
C LEU A 11 33.93 37.32 -58.92
N ASN A 12 32.90 38.13 -59.22
CA ASN A 12 32.61 39.49 -58.74
C ASN A 12 31.82 40.23 -59.84
N THR A 13 30.53 40.53 -59.69
CA THR A 13 30.07 41.67 -58.88
C THR A 13 28.55 41.61 -58.74
N ARG A 14 28.00 41.06 -57.65
CA ARG A 14 26.63 41.40 -57.25
C ARG A 14 26.68 42.83 -56.73
N ARG A 15 26.04 43.78 -57.42
CA ARG A 15 25.74 45.09 -56.85
C ARG A 15 25.00 44.85 -55.53
N SER A 16 25.56 45.32 -54.41
CA SER A 16 24.82 45.39 -53.15
C SER A 16 23.55 46.21 -53.39
N SER A 17 22.40 45.69 -52.98
CA SER A 17 21.15 46.42 -53.12
C SER A 17 21.23 47.71 -52.30
N ASN A 18 20.82 48.84 -52.88
CA ASN A 18 20.66 50.10 -52.15
C ASN A 18 19.38 50.13 -51.28
N PHE A 19 18.73 48.99 -51.06
CA PHE A 19 17.56 48.90 -50.18
C PHE A 19 18.00 49.07 -48.72
N CYS A 20 17.53 50.15 -48.09
CA CYS A 20 17.60 50.37 -46.66
C CYS A 20 16.23 50.05 -46.02
N LEU A 21 16.23 49.58 -44.77
CA LEU A 21 14.99 49.26 -44.06
C LEU A 21 14.21 50.55 -43.74
N VAL A 22 13.05 50.74 -44.39
CA VAL A 22 12.19 51.93 -44.24
C VAL A 22 11.05 51.72 -43.24
N GLY A 23 10.78 50.49 -42.81
CA GLY A 23 9.77 50.19 -41.80
C GLY A 23 9.72 48.70 -41.49
N CYS A 24 9.22 48.33 -40.32
CA CYS A 24 9.11 46.93 -39.92
C CYS A 24 7.80 46.70 -39.16
N TYR A 25 7.19 45.53 -39.35
CA TYR A 25 6.10 45.08 -38.49
C TYR A 25 6.35 43.64 -38.07
N LYS A 26 6.15 43.34 -36.80
CA LYS A 26 6.38 42.00 -36.26
C LYS A 26 5.11 41.17 -36.39
N ILE A 27 5.11 40.23 -37.33
CA ILE A 27 4.01 39.29 -37.53
C ILE A 27 4.01 38.26 -36.38
N THR A 28 2.86 38.09 -35.73
CA THR A 28 2.65 37.10 -34.65
C THR A 28 1.41 36.27 -34.97
N LEU A 29 1.14 35.19 -34.22
CA LEU A 29 -0.07 34.39 -34.41
C LEU A 29 -1.36 35.24 -34.35
N ALA A 30 -1.40 36.31 -33.54
CA ALA A 30 -2.52 37.25 -33.47
C ALA A 30 -2.73 38.08 -34.75
N SER A 31 -1.76 38.12 -35.65
CA SER A 31 -1.82 38.85 -36.92
C SER A 31 -2.61 38.10 -38.00
N LEU A 32 -2.91 36.80 -37.82
CA LEU A 32 -3.66 35.99 -38.80
C LEU A 32 -5.15 36.37 -38.84
N GLY A 33 -5.66 36.67 -40.04
CA GLY A 33 -7.03 37.15 -40.27
C GLY A 33 -7.14 38.67 -40.39
N HIS A 34 -6.11 39.41 -39.99
CA HIS A 34 -5.99 40.81 -40.36
C HIS A 34 -5.45 40.91 -41.79
N SER A 35 -6.09 41.74 -42.60
CA SER A 35 -5.60 42.06 -43.93
C SER A 35 -4.87 43.39 -43.95
N LYS A 36 -4.63 44.02 -42.79
CA LYS A 36 -4.17 45.42 -42.65
C LYS A 36 -3.23 45.53 -41.45
N PHE A 37 -1.98 45.93 -41.69
CA PHE A 37 -0.88 45.94 -40.71
C PHE A 37 -0.15 47.29 -40.71
N PRO A 38 -0.17 48.06 -39.61
CA PRO A 38 0.57 49.31 -39.52
C PRO A 38 2.07 49.04 -39.41
N LEU A 39 2.91 49.72 -40.18
CA LEU A 39 4.36 49.56 -40.08
C LEU A 39 4.94 50.42 -38.94
N ASP A 40 5.84 49.85 -38.14
CA ASP A 40 6.63 50.58 -37.15
C ASP A 40 7.91 51.16 -37.77
N LYS A 41 8.38 52.28 -37.20
CA LYS A 41 9.64 52.96 -37.58
C LYS A 41 9.66 53.49 -39.02
N VAL A 42 8.49 53.81 -39.55
CA VAL A 42 8.35 54.48 -40.85
C VAL A 42 8.77 55.95 -40.75
N PRO A 43 9.63 56.48 -41.64
CA PRO A 43 9.97 57.90 -41.69
C PRO A 43 8.74 58.79 -41.88
N PHE A 44 8.66 59.89 -41.14
CA PHE A 44 7.58 60.89 -41.22
C PHE A 44 7.41 61.39 -42.67
N LEU A 45 6.20 61.29 -43.22
CA LEU A 45 5.79 61.57 -44.62
C LEU A 45 6.19 60.52 -45.67
N SER A 46 6.45 59.28 -45.27
CA SER A 46 6.60 58.16 -46.20
C SER A 46 5.24 57.72 -46.76
N PRO A 47 5.11 57.32 -48.05
CA PRO A 47 3.88 56.74 -48.59
C PRO A 47 3.53 55.37 -48.00
N LEU A 48 4.46 54.78 -47.23
CA LEU A 48 4.23 53.59 -46.42
C LEU A 48 3.73 53.93 -45.00
N GLU A 49 3.59 55.22 -44.67
CA GLU A 49 2.97 55.69 -43.43
C GLU A 49 1.47 55.43 -43.51
N GLY A 50 1.04 54.41 -42.79
CA GLY A 50 -0.28 53.81 -42.95
C GLY A 50 -0.21 52.32 -42.64
N ASN A 51 -1.01 51.54 -43.35
CA ASN A 51 -1.08 50.10 -43.14
C ASN A 51 -0.73 49.36 -44.43
N ILE A 52 0.13 48.35 -44.34
CA ILE A 52 0.36 47.37 -45.39
C ILE A 52 -0.73 46.32 -45.33
N TYR A 53 -1.32 46.02 -46.48
CA TYR A 53 -2.29 44.96 -46.59
C TYR A 53 -1.61 43.67 -47.02
N LEU A 54 -1.57 42.69 -46.12
CA LEU A 54 -0.96 41.38 -46.36
C LEU A 54 -2.01 40.31 -46.15
N GLN A 55 -2.02 39.29 -47.01
CA GLN A 55 -2.82 38.09 -46.81
C GLN A 55 -1.90 37.02 -46.25
N LEU A 56 -2.00 36.79 -44.94
CA LEU A 56 -1.18 35.80 -44.25
C LEU A 56 -1.88 34.45 -44.31
N GLN A 57 -1.25 33.49 -44.97
CA GLN A 57 -1.63 32.08 -44.93
C GLN A 57 -0.76 31.38 -43.89
N SER A 58 -1.38 30.67 -42.96
CA SER A 58 -0.68 29.83 -41.98
C SER A 58 -1.26 28.44 -42.09
N GLU A 59 -0.43 27.49 -42.51
CA GLU A 59 -0.73 26.07 -42.35
C GLU A 59 -0.26 25.64 -40.96
N GLY A 60 -1.21 25.21 -40.14
CA GLY A 60 -0.90 24.62 -38.85
C GLY A 60 -0.54 23.15 -39.04
N HIS A 61 0.71 22.79 -38.81
CA HIS A 61 1.06 21.43 -38.41
C HIS A 61 0.96 21.35 -36.89
N SER A 62 -0.05 20.67 -36.38
CA SER A 62 -0.19 20.37 -34.96
C SER A 62 -0.09 18.87 -34.74
N ASN A 63 1.05 18.40 -34.25
CA ASN A 63 1.14 17.15 -33.47
C ASN A 63 0.85 17.44 -31.99
N VAL A 64 -0.19 18.23 -31.72
CA VAL A 64 -0.50 18.61 -30.33
C VAL A 64 -1.58 17.67 -29.81
N GLN A 65 -1.13 16.70 -29.02
CA GLN A 65 -1.98 15.96 -28.10
C GLN A 65 -2.01 16.73 -26.79
N HIS A 66 -3.19 17.17 -26.37
CA HIS A 66 -3.37 17.76 -25.05
C HIS A 66 -4.46 16.99 -24.32
N GLU A 67 -4.16 16.56 -23.11
CA GLU A 67 -5.08 15.80 -22.27
C GLU A 67 -5.24 16.46 -20.90
N GLY A 68 -6.44 16.37 -20.32
CA GLY A 68 -6.76 17.02 -19.06
C GLY A 68 -8.25 16.98 -18.72
N PHE A 69 -8.59 17.33 -17.48
CA PHE A 69 -9.98 17.35 -17.03
C PHE A 69 -10.68 18.67 -17.38
N LEU A 70 -11.90 18.57 -17.89
CA LEU A 70 -12.77 19.71 -18.16
C LEU A 70 -14.18 19.46 -17.59
N THR A 71 -14.84 20.55 -17.21
CA THR A 71 -16.21 20.50 -16.67
C THR A 71 -17.21 20.88 -17.76
N MET A 72 -18.05 19.95 -18.19
CA MET A 72 -19.04 20.10 -19.27
C MET A 72 -20.46 20.26 -18.70
N PHE A 73 -21.23 21.20 -19.22
CA PHE A 73 -22.62 21.42 -18.85
C PHE A 73 -23.59 20.71 -19.80
N GLU A 74 -24.49 19.90 -19.26
CA GLU A 74 -25.56 19.24 -19.98
C GLU A 74 -26.93 19.52 -19.34
N LEU A 75 -27.97 19.60 -20.18
CA LEU A 75 -29.34 19.82 -19.75
C LEU A 75 -30.09 18.48 -19.78
N ILE A 76 -30.42 17.95 -18.61
CA ILE A 76 -31.13 16.67 -18.47
C ILE A 76 -32.51 16.98 -17.91
N SER A 77 -33.55 16.67 -18.69
CA SER A 77 -34.96 16.83 -18.29
C SER A 77 -35.34 18.25 -17.83
N GLY A 78 -34.75 19.28 -18.44
CA GLY A 78 -35.06 20.69 -18.15
C GLY A 78 -34.23 21.32 -17.02
N TYR A 79 -33.36 20.56 -16.35
CA TYR A 79 -32.43 21.05 -15.34
C TYR A 79 -30.98 20.93 -15.81
N GLY A 80 -30.19 21.97 -15.62
CA GLY A 80 -28.79 22.00 -16.05
C GLY A 80 -27.84 21.43 -15.00
N VAL A 81 -27.00 20.46 -15.39
CA VAL A 81 -26.03 19.79 -14.52
C VAL A 81 -24.62 19.89 -15.12
N TRP A 82 -23.62 20.12 -14.27
CA TRP A 82 -22.21 20.18 -14.66
C TRP A 82 -21.52 18.85 -14.35
N HIS A 83 -20.90 18.24 -15.36
CA HIS A 83 -20.16 16.98 -15.28
C HIS A 83 -18.66 17.23 -15.41
N HIS A 84 -17.87 16.67 -14.50
CA HIS A 84 -16.41 16.73 -14.57
C HIS A 84 -15.88 15.49 -15.30
N ARG A 85 -15.30 15.67 -16.49
CA ARG A 85 -14.88 14.58 -17.38
C ARG A 85 -13.45 14.78 -17.88
N TYR A 86 -12.81 13.69 -18.29
CA TYR A 86 -11.46 13.70 -18.83
C TYR A 86 -11.49 13.84 -20.35
N PHE A 87 -10.78 14.82 -20.91
CA PHE A 87 -10.77 15.14 -22.33
C PHE A 87 -9.38 14.97 -22.94
N VAL A 88 -9.36 14.48 -24.17
CA VAL A 88 -8.16 14.37 -25.00
C VAL A 88 -8.44 15.03 -26.34
N LEU A 89 -7.60 16.00 -26.71
CA LEU A 89 -7.60 16.63 -28.03
C LEU A 89 -6.55 15.96 -28.89
N GLU A 90 -7.02 15.34 -29.96
CA GLU A 90 -6.16 14.67 -30.94
C GLU A 90 -6.53 15.16 -32.33
N GLY A 91 -5.61 15.90 -32.96
CA GLY A 91 -5.87 16.63 -34.20
C GLY A 91 -6.97 17.69 -34.03
N CYS A 92 -8.10 17.53 -34.73
CA CYS A 92 -9.25 18.46 -34.71
C CYS A 92 -10.48 17.89 -33.97
N ASN A 93 -10.32 16.84 -33.17
CA ASN A 93 -11.43 16.20 -32.45
C ASN A 93 -11.15 16.17 -30.95
N LEU A 94 -12.17 16.47 -30.14
CA LEU A 94 -12.17 16.32 -28.70
C LEU A 94 -12.92 15.04 -28.33
N TYR A 95 -12.23 14.14 -27.65
CA TYR A 95 -12.79 12.91 -27.11
C TYR A 95 -12.89 13.01 -25.59
N TYR A 96 -13.92 12.41 -24.99
CA TYR A 96 -14.07 12.45 -23.55
C TYR A 96 -14.53 11.13 -22.92
N TRP A 97 -14.12 10.95 -21.67
CA TRP A 97 -14.41 9.80 -20.81
C TRP A 97 -14.72 10.28 -19.38
N ASN A 98 -15.37 9.44 -18.57
CA ASN A 98 -15.61 9.77 -17.16
C ASN A 98 -14.32 9.70 -16.32
N HIS A 99 -13.42 8.76 -16.61
CA HIS A 99 -12.14 8.61 -15.92
C HIS A 99 -10.96 8.42 -16.90
N PRO A 100 -9.73 8.82 -16.54
CA PRO A 100 -8.57 8.76 -17.43
C PRO A 100 -8.20 7.34 -17.87
N ASN A 101 -8.35 6.36 -16.97
CA ASN A 101 -7.96 4.97 -17.20
C ASN A 101 -8.88 4.24 -18.21
N ASP A 102 -10.05 4.82 -18.53
CA ASP A 102 -10.97 4.24 -19.51
C ASP A 102 -10.48 4.41 -20.96
N LYS A 103 -9.53 5.32 -21.21
CA LYS A 103 -8.94 5.59 -22.53
C LYS A 103 -8.26 4.38 -23.17
N GLU A 104 -7.67 3.49 -22.36
CA GLU A 104 -6.93 2.31 -22.83
C GLU A 104 -7.81 1.05 -22.98
N THR A 105 -9.02 1.07 -22.41
CA THR A 105 -9.86 -0.12 -22.28
C THR A 105 -11.25 -0.01 -22.91
N LYS A 106 -11.74 1.21 -23.20
CA LYS A 106 -13.07 1.47 -23.77
C LYS A 106 -13.07 2.60 -24.81
N GLU A 107 -14.00 2.54 -25.77
CA GLU A 107 -14.22 3.64 -26.72
C GLU A 107 -14.73 4.91 -26.00
N ALA A 108 -14.45 6.09 -26.58
CA ALA A 108 -14.85 7.38 -26.02
C ALA A 108 -16.36 7.50 -25.85
N GLU A 109 -16.81 8.03 -24.71
CA GLU A 109 -18.25 8.23 -24.45
C GLU A 109 -18.90 9.20 -25.43
N GLY A 110 -18.11 10.15 -25.92
CA GLY A 110 -18.54 11.05 -26.97
C GLY A 110 -17.37 11.69 -27.69
N ARG A 111 -17.64 12.06 -28.94
CA ARG A 111 -16.70 12.79 -29.80
C ARG A 111 -17.32 14.12 -30.18
N ILE A 112 -16.60 15.20 -29.89
CA ILE A 112 -16.92 16.53 -30.37
C ILE A 112 -15.93 16.88 -31.48
N SER A 113 -16.39 16.76 -32.73
CA SER A 113 -15.60 17.22 -33.88
C SER A 113 -15.61 18.73 -33.93
N LEU A 114 -14.42 19.34 -33.81
CA LEU A 114 -14.24 20.78 -34.02
C LEU A 114 -14.16 21.12 -35.52
N SER A 115 -14.18 20.11 -36.39
CA SER A 115 -14.02 20.21 -37.84
C SER A 115 -15.32 19.99 -38.63
N SER A 116 -16.48 19.82 -38.01
CA SER A 116 -17.73 19.53 -38.75
C SER A 116 -18.74 20.66 -38.63
N SER A 117 -19.07 21.24 -39.79
CA SER A 117 -20.08 22.29 -40.07
C SER A 117 -19.64 23.77 -39.95
N PRO A 118 -20.04 24.65 -40.91
CA PRO A 118 -19.61 26.05 -40.99
C PRO A 118 -20.25 27.01 -39.98
N THR A 119 -21.14 26.52 -39.11
CA THR A 119 -21.94 27.33 -38.17
C THR A 119 -21.52 27.18 -36.71
N GLN A 120 -20.52 26.33 -36.41
CA GLN A 120 -20.07 26.12 -35.04
C GLN A 120 -19.10 27.23 -34.61
N CYS A 121 -19.55 28.12 -33.72
CA CYS A 121 -18.78 29.30 -33.32
C CYS A 121 -18.58 29.28 -31.80
N VAL A 122 -17.33 29.21 -31.36
CA VAL A 122 -16.99 29.18 -29.93
C VAL A 122 -16.79 30.59 -29.43
N ARG A 123 -17.51 30.96 -28.37
CA ARG A 123 -17.52 32.32 -27.85
C ARG A 123 -17.24 32.34 -26.35
N PRO A 124 -16.50 33.32 -25.83
CA PRO A 124 -16.42 33.54 -24.38
C PRO A 124 -17.82 33.90 -23.86
N VAL A 125 -18.26 33.22 -22.81
CA VAL A 125 -19.57 33.49 -22.22
C VAL A 125 -19.53 34.83 -21.48
N LYS A 126 -20.52 35.70 -21.73
CA LYS A 126 -20.65 36.98 -21.01
C LYS A 126 -20.89 36.71 -19.52
N ARG A 127 -20.30 37.52 -18.62
CA ARG A 127 -20.40 37.32 -17.16
C ARG A 127 -21.84 37.28 -16.64
N ASP A 128 -22.75 37.94 -17.33
CA ASP A 128 -24.17 38.01 -16.97
C ASP A 128 -24.90 36.66 -17.21
N SER A 129 -24.29 35.73 -17.97
CA SER A 129 -24.86 34.41 -18.30
C SER A 129 -24.19 33.25 -17.54
N CYS A 130 -22.92 33.40 -17.15
CA CYS A 130 -22.23 32.48 -16.25
C CYS A 130 -21.17 33.25 -15.46
N ALA A 131 -21.29 33.26 -14.13
CA ALA A 131 -20.39 34.04 -13.26
C ALA A 131 -18.98 33.42 -13.11
N ARG A 132 -18.75 32.19 -13.61
CA ARG A 132 -17.45 31.52 -13.50
C ARG A 132 -16.46 32.04 -14.56
N PRO A 133 -15.27 32.53 -14.15
CA PRO A 133 -14.27 33.03 -15.09
C PRO A 133 -13.74 31.92 -16.00
N PHE A 134 -13.38 32.27 -17.24
CA PHE A 134 -12.79 31.38 -18.27
C PHE A 134 -13.71 30.27 -18.82
N THR A 135 -15.03 30.48 -18.77
CA THR A 135 -16.02 29.60 -19.39
C THR A 135 -16.26 29.95 -20.86
N PHE A 136 -16.25 28.96 -21.75
CA PHE A 136 -16.55 29.15 -23.18
C PHE A 136 -17.72 28.25 -23.62
N GLU A 137 -18.48 28.73 -24.61
CA GLU A 137 -19.67 28.07 -25.13
C GLU A 137 -19.42 27.58 -26.56
N LEU A 138 -19.77 26.32 -26.82
CA LEU A 138 -19.80 25.68 -28.13
C LEU A 138 -21.25 25.63 -28.61
N VAL A 139 -21.57 26.37 -29.66
CA VAL A 139 -22.90 26.38 -30.29
C VAL A 139 -22.81 25.70 -31.64
N SER A 140 -23.49 24.57 -31.83
CA SER A 140 -23.62 23.89 -33.14
C SER A 140 -25.05 23.99 -33.66
N ASN A 141 -25.24 24.41 -34.91
CA ASN A 141 -26.52 24.31 -35.60
C ASN A 141 -26.46 23.13 -36.58
N ILE A 142 -26.93 21.96 -36.16
CA ILE A 142 -27.08 20.81 -37.05
C ILE A 142 -28.59 20.55 -37.25
N PRO A 143 -29.12 20.54 -38.48
CA PRO A 143 -30.42 19.94 -38.75
C PRO A 143 -30.27 18.42 -38.87
N ASN A 144 -31.04 17.68 -38.07
CA ASN A 144 -31.08 16.21 -38.12
C ASN A 144 -31.64 15.73 -39.47
N GLN A 145 -31.04 14.69 -40.04
CA GLN A 145 -31.72 13.75 -40.92
C GLN A 145 -31.85 12.42 -40.19
N GLN A 146 -33.08 12.09 -39.80
CA GLN A 146 -33.54 10.71 -39.72
C GLN A 146 -35.05 10.69 -40.07
N ASP A 147 -35.41 9.69 -40.86
CA ASP A 147 -36.63 9.51 -41.65
C ASP A 147 -37.98 9.77 -40.95
N ASP A 148 -38.95 10.11 -41.81
CA ASP A 148 -40.37 10.30 -41.59
C ASP A 148 -41.03 9.23 -40.69
N SER A 149 -41.76 9.67 -39.66
CA SER A 149 -43.16 9.26 -39.47
C SER A 149 -43.86 10.03 -38.34
N GLN A 150 -45.03 10.56 -38.72
CA GLN A 150 -46.16 11.01 -37.91
C GLN A 150 -46.08 12.38 -37.22
N GLU A 151 -46.76 13.31 -37.89
CA GLU A 151 -47.28 14.58 -37.42
C GLU A 151 -48.05 14.47 -36.10
N THR A 152 -47.74 15.36 -35.16
CA THR A 152 -48.78 16.12 -34.46
C THR A 152 -48.23 17.46 -34.01
N PHE A 153 -49.01 18.49 -34.28
CA PHE A 153 -48.61 19.89 -34.33
C PHE A 153 -48.32 20.50 -32.95
N SER A 154 -47.07 20.94 -32.74
CA SER A 154 -46.77 22.13 -31.95
C SER A 154 -45.45 22.75 -32.41
N ASN A 155 -45.53 23.81 -33.21
CA ASN A 155 -44.54 24.87 -33.44
C ASN A 155 -43.05 24.49 -33.22
N PHE A 156 -42.47 23.89 -34.26
CA PHE A 156 -41.03 23.67 -34.39
C PHE A 156 -40.28 25.01 -34.48
N LEU A 157 -39.57 25.37 -33.41
CA LEU A 157 -38.42 26.28 -33.44
C LEU A 157 -37.18 25.45 -33.10
N VAL A 158 -36.37 25.25 -34.13
CA VAL A 158 -35.02 24.66 -34.16
C VAL A 158 -34.31 24.69 -32.79
N SER A 159 -34.16 23.50 -32.20
CA SER A 159 -33.47 23.26 -30.93
C SER A 159 -31.98 23.64 -31.04
N TYR A 160 -31.60 24.66 -30.27
CA TYR A 160 -30.25 25.21 -30.12
C TYR A 160 -29.50 24.36 -29.06
N CYS A 161 -28.61 23.44 -29.45
CA CYS A 161 -27.77 22.76 -28.48
C CYS A 161 -26.62 23.68 -28.04
N ARG A 162 -26.70 24.19 -26.80
CA ARG A 162 -25.65 24.97 -26.11
C ARG A 162 -24.88 24.05 -25.18
N THR A 163 -23.59 23.81 -25.43
CA THR A 163 -22.73 23.08 -24.49
C THR A 163 -21.65 24.04 -24.00
N ALA A 164 -21.58 24.28 -22.69
CA ALA A 164 -20.58 25.15 -22.06
C ALA A 164 -19.54 24.31 -21.31
N VAL A 165 -18.26 24.67 -21.42
CA VAL A 165 -17.15 23.94 -20.77
C VAL A 165 -16.25 24.90 -19.99
N ASN A 166 -15.80 24.49 -18.79
CA ASN A 166 -14.96 25.29 -17.89
C ASN A 166 -13.71 24.50 -17.45
N ALA A 167 -12.53 25.13 -17.56
CA ALA A 167 -11.26 24.67 -17.04
C ALA A 167 -10.98 25.35 -15.68
N ASN A 168 -11.14 24.62 -14.58
CA ASN A 168 -10.79 25.14 -13.27
C ASN A 168 -9.33 24.75 -12.96
N GLN A 169 -8.54 25.75 -12.53
CA GLN A 169 -7.44 25.61 -11.57
C GLN A 169 -5.96 25.72 -12.03
N ARG A 170 -5.62 26.48 -13.09
CA ARG A 170 -4.40 27.34 -13.16
C ARG A 170 -4.35 28.13 -14.47
N ARG A 171 -3.91 29.38 -14.40
CA ARG A 171 -3.94 30.38 -15.48
C ARG A 171 -3.08 29.99 -16.71
N GLU A 172 -2.11 29.10 -16.53
CA GLU A 172 -1.18 28.65 -17.58
C GLU A 172 -1.71 27.48 -18.42
N GLU A 173 -2.47 26.54 -17.84
CA GLU A 173 -3.09 25.43 -18.59
C GLU A 173 -4.24 25.93 -19.49
N THR A 174 -4.96 26.97 -19.07
CA THR A 174 -6.02 27.59 -19.89
C THR A 174 -5.46 28.33 -21.10
N LEU A 175 -4.26 28.91 -20.98
CA LEU A 175 -3.54 29.52 -22.11
C LEU A 175 -3.08 28.43 -23.10
N GLY A 176 -2.63 27.28 -22.61
CA GLY A 176 -2.25 26.12 -23.42
C GLY A 176 -3.38 25.54 -24.28
N TRP A 177 -4.57 25.33 -23.70
CA TRP A 177 -5.74 24.87 -24.46
C TRP A 177 -6.24 25.89 -25.51
N ILE A 178 -6.15 27.19 -25.22
CA ILE A 178 -6.58 28.28 -26.13
C ILE A 178 -5.53 28.54 -27.25
N GLU A 179 -4.23 28.48 -26.94
CA GLU A 179 -3.14 28.62 -27.92
C GLU A 179 -3.09 27.45 -28.90
N THR A 180 -3.21 26.22 -28.39
CA THR A 180 -3.22 25.01 -29.22
C THR A 180 -4.38 25.02 -30.23
N ARG A 181 -5.53 25.58 -29.84
CA ARG A 181 -6.71 25.69 -30.73
C ARG A 181 -6.60 26.82 -31.75
N CYS A 182 -5.97 27.95 -31.42
CA CYS A 182 -5.72 29.02 -32.40
C CYS A 182 -4.89 28.51 -33.60
N GLN A 183 -4.15 27.43 -33.42
CA GLN A 183 -3.40 26.75 -34.47
C GLN A 183 -4.26 25.86 -35.38
N CYS A 184 -5.34 25.26 -34.88
CA CYS A 184 -6.27 24.41 -35.67
C CYS A 184 -7.41 25.18 -36.37
N ASP A 185 -7.89 26.32 -35.84
CA ASP A 185 -9.01 27.07 -36.46
C ASP A 185 -8.55 27.99 -37.63
N LYS A 186 -7.25 28.31 -37.71
CA LYS A 186 -6.69 29.22 -38.72
C LYS A 186 -6.32 28.58 -40.05
N SER A 187 -6.37 27.25 -40.14
CA SER A 187 -6.04 26.48 -41.34
C SER A 187 -7.23 26.26 -42.29
N ARG A 188 -8.42 26.85 -42.05
CA ARG A 188 -9.63 26.52 -42.83
C ARG A 188 -10.39 27.66 -43.53
N THR A 189 -10.02 28.92 -43.37
CA THR A 189 -10.68 30.03 -44.08
C THR A 189 -10.09 30.29 -45.47
N GLN A 190 -9.98 29.26 -46.32
CA GLN A 190 -9.91 29.44 -47.78
C GLN A 190 -10.07 28.13 -48.56
N GLN A 191 -11.25 27.52 -48.54
CA GLN A 191 -11.68 26.71 -49.68
C GLN A 191 -13.16 26.98 -49.93
N TYR A 192 -13.47 27.38 -51.16
CA TYR A 192 -14.78 27.77 -51.71
C TYR A 192 -15.22 29.24 -51.54
N LYS A 193 -14.60 30.12 -52.33
CA LYS A 193 -15.33 30.95 -53.31
C LYS A 193 -14.47 31.10 -54.58
N ASN A 194 -14.37 30.02 -55.35
CA ASN A 194 -14.12 30.12 -56.79
C ASN A 194 -15.43 29.84 -57.51
N SER A 195 -16.09 30.88 -57.98
CA SER A 195 -16.99 30.82 -59.12
C SER A 195 -17.11 32.22 -59.72
N THR A 196 -16.73 32.29 -60.99
CA THR A 196 -17.19 33.28 -61.97
C THR A 196 -16.46 34.62 -62.02
N VAL A 197 -15.72 34.76 -63.13
CA VAL A 197 -15.26 35.99 -63.75
C VAL A 197 -16.44 36.87 -64.14
N CYS A 198 -16.39 38.17 -63.82
CA CYS A 198 -16.87 39.24 -64.71
C CYS A 198 -16.17 40.56 -64.33
N PHE A 199 -15.39 41.10 -65.26
CA PHE A 199 -15.05 42.52 -65.29
C PHE A 199 -16.33 43.31 -65.57
N LEU A 200 -16.56 44.41 -64.87
CA LEU A 200 -17.05 45.65 -65.48
C LEU A 200 -16.79 46.84 -64.55
N LEU A 201 -16.06 47.80 -65.11
CA LEU A 201 -15.85 49.15 -64.64
C LEU A 201 -17.21 49.85 -64.47
N GLY A 202 -17.38 50.60 -63.38
CA GLY A 202 -18.53 51.48 -63.24
C GLY A 202 -18.57 52.22 -61.91
N GLY A 203 -18.24 53.51 -61.94
CA GLY A 203 -18.85 54.52 -61.06
C GLY A 203 -18.39 54.54 -59.60
N LEU A 204 -17.25 55.18 -59.33
CA LEU A 204 -17.11 56.01 -58.13
C LEU A 204 -17.72 57.38 -58.46
N VAL A 205 -19.00 57.55 -58.16
CA VAL A 205 -19.60 58.87 -57.92
C VAL A 205 -20.35 58.77 -56.59
N GLU A 206 -20.32 59.87 -55.84
CA GLU A 206 -20.88 60.13 -54.51
C GLU A 206 -19.88 59.86 -53.37
N SER A 207 -19.00 60.83 -53.11
CA SER A 207 -19.21 62.02 -52.26
C SER A 207 -19.12 61.67 -50.76
N VAL A 208 -17.97 62.00 -50.17
CA VAL A 208 -17.89 62.24 -48.72
C VAL A 208 -17.54 63.72 -48.52
N PRO A 209 -18.24 64.44 -47.62
CA PRO A 209 -18.21 65.89 -47.56
C PRO A 209 -16.94 66.45 -46.91
N VAL A 210 -16.61 67.64 -47.38
CA VAL A 210 -15.91 68.77 -46.76
C VAL A 210 -15.49 68.63 -45.29
N ALA A 211 -14.16 68.62 -45.11
CA ALA A 211 -13.34 69.30 -44.10
C ALA A 211 -13.92 69.53 -42.69
N GLU A 212 -13.48 68.71 -41.73
CA GLU A 212 -13.20 69.17 -40.36
C GLU A 212 -11.69 69.37 -40.22
N ALA A 213 -11.30 70.57 -39.80
CA ALA A 213 -9.91 70.95 -39.56
C ALA A 213 -9.31 70.08 -38.44
N TRP A 214 -8.12 69.53 -38.69
CA TRP A 214 -7.42 68.66 -37.76
C TRP A 214 -7.07 69.42 -36.47
N PRO A 215 -7.60 69.03 -35.29
CA PRO A 215 -7.37 69.73 -34.02
C PRO A 215 -5.89 69.77 -33.61
N GLU A 216 -5.09 68.85 -34.14
CA GLU A 216 -3.66 68.72 -33.86
C GLU A 216 -2.82 69.76 -34.60
N VAL A 217 -3.27 70.23 -35.78
CA VAL A 217 -2.63 71.32 -36.53
C VAL A 217 -2.85 72.64 -35.78
N GLU A 218 -4.05 72.90 -35.28
CA GLU A 218 -4.32 74.09 -34.46
C GLU A 218 -3.53 74.08 -33.15
N ARG A 219 -3.42 72.93 -32.46
CA ARG A 219 -2.54 72.79 -31.28
C ARG A 219 -1.08 73.05 -31.60
N ALA A 220 -0.57 72.50 -32.70
CA ALA A 220 0.81 72.71 -33.14
C ALA A 220 1.05 74.18 -33.52
N GLU A 221 0.09 74.83 -34.17
CA GLU A 221 0.18 76.25 -34.53
C GLU A 221 0.11 77.15 -33.29
N CYS A 222 -0.74 76.85 -32.30
CA CYS A 222 -0.79 77.57 -31.02
C CYS A 222 0.50 77.41 -30.20
N LEU A 223 1.08 76.21 -30.14
CA LEU A 223 2.36 75.97 -29.47
C LEU A 223 3.52 76.67 -30.19
N ALA A 224 3.55 76.62 -31.52
CA ALA A 224 4.55 77.31 -32.33
C ALA A 224 4.43 78.84 -32.19
N ARG A 225 3.21 79.39 -32.22
CA ARG A 225 2.96 80.82 -31.96
C ARG A 225 3.36 81.23 -30.55
N GLY A 226 3.04 80.42 -29.53
CA GLY A 226 3.43 80.67 -28.15
C GLY A 226 4.95 80.69 -27.95
N ALA A 227 5.66 79.71 -28.54
CA ALA A 227 7.13 79.65 -28.51
C ALA A 227 7.77 80.81 -29.28
N ALA A 228 7.22 81.15 -30.45
CA ALA A 228 7.69 82.28 -31.26
C ALA A 228 7.49 83.63 -30.55
N LEU A 229 6.35 83.84 -29.88
CA LEU A 229 6.09 85.05 -29.09
C LEU A 229 7.04 85.17 -27.89
N LYS A 230 7.27 84.07 -27.16
CA LYS A 230 8.19 84.05 -26.00
C LYS A 230 9.63 84.31 -26.41
N TRP A 231 10.04 83.76 -27.55
CA TRP A 231 11.35 84.03 -28.15
C TRP A 231 11.46 85.48 -28.64
N ALA A 232 10.46 85.97 -29.37
CA ALA A 232 10.44 87.34 -29.88
C ALA A 232 10.45 88.38 -28.76
N SER A 233 9.70 88.16 -27.67
CA SER A 233 9.69 89.05 -26.51
C SER A 233 11.03 89.10 -25.77
N GLY A 234 11.83 88.04 -25.83
CA GLY A 234 13.17 87.98 -25.22
C GLY A 234 14.31 88.50 -26.11
N VAL A 235 14.10 88.56 -27.43
CA VAL A 235 15.11 88.99 -28.41
C VAL A 235 14.92 90.44 -28.83
N PHE A 236 13.67 90.94 -28.87
CA PHE A 236 13.32 92.30 -29.30
C PHE A 236 12.82 93.18 -28.13
N CYS A 237 13.50 93.14 -26.98
CA CYS A 237 13.08 93.84 -25.76
C CYS A 237 13.25 95.38 -25.81
N ARG A 238 14.02 95.90 -26.76
CA ARG A 238 14.31 97.35 -26.95
C ARG A 238 14.24 97.71 -28.44
N PRO A 239 13.85 98.96 -28.81
CA PRO A 239 13.63 99.35 -30.21
C PRO A 239 14.86 99.14 -31.11
N GLU A 240 16.07 99.37 -30.59
CA GLU A 240 17.36 99.19 -31.29
C GLU A 240 17.57 97.75 -31.79
N HIS A 241 16.98 96.75 -31.13
CA HIS A 241 17.16 95.34 -31.47
C HIS A 241 16.34 94.91 -32.70
N LEU A 242 15.36 95.73 -33.14
CA LEU A 242 14.58 95.51 -34.35
C LEU A 242 15.41 95.71 -35.63
N GLU A 243 16.55 96.40 -35.58
CA GLU A 243 17.45 96.53 -36.74
C GLU A 243 17.95 95.16 -37.24
N ARG A 244 18.12 94.20 -36.32
CA ARG A 244 18.53 92.81 -36.62
C ARG A 244 17.38 91.91 -37.08
N LEU A 245 16.13 92.38 -37.04
CA LEU A 245 14.95 91.61 -37.45
C LEU A 245 14.98 91.25 -38.93
N SER A 246 15.55 92.11 -39.77
CA SER A 246 15.78 91.84 -41.20
C SER A 246 16.72 90.63 -41.42
N GLN A 247 17.76 90.51 -40.61
CA GLN A 247 18.73 89.40 -40.65
C GLN A 247 18.11 88.09 -40.15
N TYR A 248 17.34 88.14 -39.05
CA TYR A 248 16.61 86.96 -38.55
C TYR A 248 15.51 86.50 -39.52
N ARG A 249 14.75 87.43 -40.12
CA ARG A 249 13.75 87.11 -41.15
C ARG A 249 14.40 86.48 -42.38
N LYS A 250 15.59 86.94 -42.77
CA LYS A 250 16.36 86.35 -43.87
C LYS A 250 16.86 84.94 -43.52
N ARG A 251 17.37 84.74 -42.30
CA ARG A 251 17.79 83.41 -41.79
C ARG A 251 16.62 82.43 -41.75
N GLU A 252 15.46 82.84 -41.23
CA GLU A 252 14.31 81.96 -41.10
C GLU A 252 13.64 81.70 -42.45
N SER A 253 13.58 82.70 -43.34
CA SER A 253 13.17 82.50 -44.74
C SER A 253 14.09 81.50 -45.45
N GLN A 254 15.42 81.59 -45.28
CA GLN A 254 16.36 80.63 -45.85
C GLN A 254 16.21 79.23 -45.26
N ARG A 255 15.96 79.12 -43.94
CA ARG A 255 15.69 77.84 -43.28
C ARG A 255 14.39 77.20 -43.79
N THR A 256 13.31 77.97 -43.88
CA THR A 256 12.02 77.51 -44.44
C THR A 256 12.14 77.12 -45.91
N THR A 257 12.88 77.89 -46.71
CA THR A 257 13.12 77.56 -48.13
C THR A 257 13.94 76.29 -48.27
N SER A 258 14.97 76.08 -47.42
CA SER A 258 15.77 74.84 -47.39
C SER A 258 14.95 73.61 -46.96
N ILE A 259 14.07 73.77 -45.96
CA ILE A 259 13.15 72.71 -45.54
C ILE A 259 12.15 72.41 -46.66
N HIS A 260 11.63 73.44 -47.34
CA HIS A 260 10.67 73.27 -48.43
C HIS A 260 11.29 72.62 -49.67
N THR A 261 12.54 72.94 -50.04
CA THR A 261 13.24 72.28 -51.14
C THR A 261 13.56 70.82 -50.82
N ARG A 262 13.95 70.52 -49.58
CA ARG A 262 14.16 69.13 -49.12
C ARG A 262 12.86 68.32 -49.13
N LEU A 263 11.76 68.91 -48.64
CA LEU A 263 10.43 68.29 -48.70
C LEU A 263 9.99 68.07 -50.14
N LYS A 264 10.16 69.05 -51.03
CA LYS A 264 9.78 68.93 -52.45
C LYS A 264 10.57 67.82 -53.15
N SER A 265 11.89 67.74 -52.92
CA SER A 265 12.73 66.68 -53.49
C SER A 265 12.39 65.29 -52.93
N MET A 266 12.08 65.19 -51.65
CA MET A 266 11.73 63.92 -51.00
C MET A 266 10.34 63.43 -51.45
N VAL A 267 9.35 64.33 -51.51
CA VAL A 267 8.00 64.02 -52.01
C VAL A 267 8.04 63.66 -53.49
N GLN A 268 8.83 64.36 -54.31
CA GLN A 268 9.01 64.03 -55.72
C GLN A 268 9.63 62.63 -55.92
N SER A 269 10.70 62.31 -55.19
CA SER A 269 11.31 60.97 -55.21
C SER A 269 10.35 59.87 -54.78
N TYR A 270 9.54 60.12 -53.74
CA TYR A 270 8.53 59.17 -53.30
C TYR A 270 7.40 58.99 -54.31
N LEU A 271 6.91 60.06 -54.94
CA LEU A 271 5.88 59.97 -55.98
C LEU A 271 6.39 59.26 -57.23
N GLU A 272 7.65 59.48 -57.63
CA GLU A 272 8.29 58.78 -58.74
C GLU A 272 8.49 57.29 -58.44
N GLY A 273 8.91 56.94 -57.21
CA GLY A 273 9.04 55.54 -56.77
C GLY A 273 7.69 54.80 -56.70
N VAL A 274 6.64 55.45 -56.19
CA VAL A 274 5.28 54.89 -56.17
C VAL A 274 4.73 54.76 -57.59
N GLY A 275 4.96 55.75 -58.45
CA GLY A 275 4.58 55.71 -59.86
C GLY A 275 5.21 54.53 -60.61
N TRP A 276 6.53 54.35 -60.47
CA TRP A 276 7.24 53.24 -61.09
C TRP A 276 6.78 51.87 -60.55
N GLY A 277 6.53 51.76 -59.25
CA GLY A 277 5.99 50.54 -58.64
C GLY A 277 4.59 50.19 -59.15
N LEU A 278 3.72 51.18 -59.36
CA LEU A 278 2.38 50.98 -59.93
C LEU A 278 2.44 50.53 -61.40
N GLU A 279 3.37 51.08 -62.18
CA GLU A 279 3.55 50.71 -63.58
C GLU A 279 4.02 49.25 -63.70
N GLN A 280 5.03 48.86 -62.91
CA GLN A 280 5.52 47.47 -62.82
C GLN A 280 4.42 46.49 -62.37
N LEU A 281 3.55 46.90 -61.44
CA LEU A 281 2.46 46.05 -60.97
C LEU A 281 1.35 45.90 -62.01
N ARG A 282 1.13 46.91 -62.86
CA ARG A 282 0.24 46.81 -64.02
C ARG A 282 0.80 45.87 -65.08
N GLU A 283 2.09 45.99 -65.42
CA GLU A 283 2.78 45.11 -66.36
C GLU A 283 2.77 43.65 -65.87
N ALA A 284 3.11 43.41 -64.60
CA ALA A 284 3.05 42.07 -64.02
C ALA A 284 1.63 41.49 -64.08
N ARG A 285 0.58 42.31 -63.88
CA ARG A 285 -0.80 41.84 -63.98
C ARG A 285 -1.20 41.46 -65.41
N THR A 286 -0.69 42.18 -66.41
CA THR A 286 -0.91 41.82 -67.83
C THR A 286 -0.19 40.54 -68.19
N GLU A 287 1.07 40.38 -67.80
CA GLU A 287 1.85 39.16 -68.03
C GLU A 287 1.22 37.94 -67.34
N LEU A 288 0.73 38.08 -66.10
CA LEU A 288 0.09 36.97 -65.39
C LEU A 288 -1.22 36.52 -66.06
N LYS A 289 -1.96 37.47 -66.67
CA LYS A 289 -3.16 37.14 -67.43
C LYS A 289 -2.81 36.38 -68.71
N GLU A 290 -1.76 36.79 -69.41
CA GLU A 290 -1.27 36.08 -70.60
C GLU A 290 -0.75 34.69 -70.24
N ALA A 291 0.04 34.56 -69.17
CA ALA A 291 0.53 33.29 -68.66
C ALA A 291 -0.62 32.36 -68.25
N SER A 292 -1.65 32.86 -67.57
CA SER A 292 -2.84 32.09 -67.22
C SER A 292 -3.61 31.61 -68.45
N HIS A 293 -3.71 32.46 -69.49
CA HIS A 293 -4.37 32.09 -70.73
C HIS A 293 -3.56 31.04 -71.52
N ALA A 294 -2.23 31.16 -71.52
CA ALA A 294 -1.33 30.17 -72.09
C ALA A 294 -1.42 28.82 -71.35
N LEU A 295 -1.50 28.84 -70.01
CA LEU A 295 -1.67 27.65 -69.19
C LEU A 295 -3.00 26.93 -69.47
N LYS A 296 -4.11 27.68 -69.57
CA LYS A 296 -5.41 27.11 -69.96
C LYS A 296 -5.38 26.52 -71.36
N LYS A 297 -4.67 27.17 -72.29
CA LYS A 297 -4.49 26.63 -73.65
C LYS A 297 -3.67 25.34 -73.62
N ALA A 298 -2.57 25.30 -72.86
CA ALA A 298 -1.75 24.11 -72.68
C ALA A 298 -2.49 22.96 -71.99
N GLU A 299 -3.39 23.25 -71.05
CA GLU A 299 -4.26 22.25 -70.40
C GLU A 299 -5.28 21.66 -71.39
N LEU A 300 -5.84 22.50 -72.28
CA LEU A 300 -6.73 22.06 -73.35
C LEU A 300 -5.98 21.22 -74.41
N GLU A 301 -4.76 21.61 -74.79
CA GLU A 301 -3.90 20.85 -75.71
C GLU A 301 -3.40 19.55 -75.08
N SER A 302 -3.09 19.54 -73.79
CA SER A 302 -2.69 18.35 -73.02
C SER A 302 -3.82 17.33 -72.93
N SER A 303 -5.05 17.78 -72.63
CA SER A 303 -6.23 16.91 -72.62
C SER A 303 -6.56 16.36 -74.00
N GLN A 304 -6.38 17.14 -75.08
CA GLN A 304 -6.52 16.64 -76.46
C GLN A 304 -5.42 15.63 -76.84
N ASN A 305 -4.20 15.79 -76.33
CA ASN A 305 -3.09 14.86 -76.57
C ASN A 305 -3.21 13.53 -75.80
N THR A 306 -4.10 13.40 -74.81
CA THR A 306 -4.30 12.13 -74.09
C THR A 306 -4.75 10.97 -75.00
N GLU A 307 -5.47 11.27 -76.08
CA GLU A 307 -5.85 10.30 -77.11
C GLU A 307 -4.62 9.82 -77.94
N GLY A 308 -3.61 10.68 -78.12
CA GLY A 308 -2.35 10.35 -78.82
C GLY A 308 -1.33 9.57 -77.97
N VAL A 309 -1.42 9.63 -76.64
CA VAL A 309 -0.50 8.94 -75.70
C VAL A 309 -0.73 7.42 -75.68
N LYS A 310 -1.88 6.91 -76.12
CA LYS A 310 -2.15 5.46 -76.27
C LYS A 310 -1.10 4.77 -77.16
N PHE A 311 -0.56 5.45 -78.18
CA PHE A 311 0.49 4.90 -79.05
C PHE A 311 1.87 4.78 -78.36
N LEU A 312 2.09 5.41 -77.20
CA LEU A 312 3.33 5.34 -76.43
C LEU A 312 3.35 4.22 -75.38
N GLU A 313 2.25 3.47 -75.20
CA GLU A 313 2.20 2.31 -74.30
C GLU A 313 3.27 1.28 -74.67
N ARG A 314 3.50 1.05 -75.97
CA ARG A 314 4.54 0.12 -76.42
C ARG A 314 5.96 0.57 -76.04
N LEU A 315 6.21 1.88 -76.01
CA LEU A 315 7.50 2.44 -75.59
C LEU A 315 7.68 2.34 -74.07
N ARG A 316 6.58 2.44 -73.31
CA ARG A 316 6.54 2.20 -71.87
C ARG A 316 6.76 0.73 -71.51
N GLU A 317 6.18 -0.21 -72.27
CA GLU A 317 6.48 -1.65 -72.13
C GLU A 317 7.95 -1.95 -72.38
N VAL A 318 8.54 -1.37 -73.43
CA VAL A 318 9.97 -1.54 -73.74
C VAL A 318 10.85 -0.91 -72.65
N SER A 319 10.47 0.24 -72.09
CA SER A 319 11.24 0.84 -71.00
C SER A 319 11.18 0.02 -69.72
N VAL A 320 10.01 -0.54 -69.36
CA VAL A 320 9.87 -1.47 -68.23
C VAL A 320 10.74 -2.70 -68.43
N ASN A 321 10.70 -3.33 -69.60
CA ASN A 321 11.56 -4.48 -69.92
C ASN A 321 13.06 -4.12 -69.86
N HIS A 322 13.44 -2.94 -70.33
CA HIS A 322 14.83 -2.46 -70.23
C HIS A 322 15.27 -2.24 -68.78
N TYR A 323 14.43 -1.63 -67.94
CA TYR A 323 14.71 -1.46 -66.51
C TYR A 323 14.81 -2.80 -65.77
N GLN A 324 13.93 -3.77 -66.09
CA GLN A 324 13.98 -5.12 -65.51
C GLN A 324 15.25 -5.87 -65.93
N LEU A 325 15.64 -5.82 -67.21
CA LEU A 325 16.88 -6.42 -67.70
C LEU A 325 18.13 -5.76 -67.09
N LEU A 326 18.12 -4.43 -66.94
CA LEU A 326 19.21 -3.69 -66.30
C LEU A 326 19.33 -4.04 -64.81
N ALA A 327 18.20 -4.17 -64.10
CA ALA A 327 18.16 -4.64 -62.71
C ALA A 327 18.70 -6.08 -62.61
N ALA A 328 18.28 -6.98 -63.51
CA ALA A 328 18.79 -8.35 -63.53
C ALA A 328 20.31 -8.41 -63.77
N VAL A 329 20.82 -7.69 -64.77
CA VAL A 329 22.27 -7.66 -65.09
C VAL A 329 23.10 -7.04 -63.96
N SER A 330 22.60 -5.97 -63.32
CA SER A 330 23.32 -5.30 -62.23
C SER A 330 23.36 -6.13 -60.93
N ASN A 331 22.32 -6.94 -60.65
CA ASN A 331 22.26 -7.80 -59.47
C ASN A 331 22.94 -9.17 -59.66
N LEU A 332 23.15 -9.62 -60.90
CA LEU A 332 23.68 -10.94 -61.23
C LEU A 332 25.01 -11.26 -60.51
N PRO A 333 26.02 -10.38 -60.45
CA PRO A 333 27.26 -10.66 -59.68
C PRO A 333 27.00 -10.87 -58.18
N ARG A 334 26.04 -10.14 -57.60
CA ARG A 334 25.69 -10.24 -56.17
C ARG A 334 24.99 -11.57 -55.87
N LEU A 335 24.09 -12.00 -56.76
CA LEU A 335 23.37 -13.28 -56.63
C LEU A 335 24.33 -14.48 -56.59
N TYR A 336 25.33 -14.53 -57.47
CA TYR A 336 26.32 -15.62 -57.45
C TYR A 336 27.12 -15.69 -56.13
N SER A 337 27.34 -14.55 -55.46
CA SER A 337 28.05 -14.51 -54.18
C SER A 337 27.22 -14.91 -52.96
N VAL A 338 25.88 -14.87 -53.01
CA VAL A 338 25.00 -15.08 -51.83
C VAL A 338 25.31 -16.39 -51.12
N ARG A 339 25.36 -17.52 -51.84
CA ARG A 339 25.61 -18.84 -51.23
C ARG A 339 26.98 -18.94 -50.56
N SER A 340 28.02 -18.36 -51.18
CA SER A 340 29.37 -18.35 -50.60
C SER A 340 29.43 -17.48 -49.34
N MET A 341 28.78 -16.31 -49.37
CA MET A 341 28.75 -15.40 -48.24
C MET A 341 27.92 -15.94 -47.08
N VAL A 342 26.83 -16.66 -47.34
CA VAL A 342 26.05 -17.33 -46.30
C VAL A 342 26.92 -18.34 -45.55
N LEU A 343 27.65 -19.21 -46.27
CA LEU A 343 28.55 -20.20 -45.66
C LEU A 343 29.74 -19.56 -44.92
N GLU A 344 30.30 -18.47 -45.44
CA GLU A 344 31.35 -17.72 -44.76
C GLU A 344 30.84 -17.08 -43.45
N THR A 345 29.64 -16.50 -43.50
CA THR A 345 28.99 -15.88 -42.35
C THR A 345 28.66 -16.91 -41.28
N GLU A 346 28.19 -18.11 -41.67
CA GLU A 346 27.94 -19.23 -40.75
C GLU A 346 29.20 -19.61 -39.97
N ARG A 347 30.34 -19.77 -40.65
CA ARG A 347 31.64 -20.04 -40.00
C ARG A 347 32.06 -18.93 -39.04
N LEU A 348 31.76 -17.67 -39.36
CA LEU A 348 32.04 -16.54 -38.48
C LEU A 348 31.17 -16.57 -37.21
N VAL A 349 29.90 -17.00 -37.33
CA VAL A 349 29.02 -17.24 -36.18
C VAL A 349 29.57 -18.37 -35.32
N GLU A 350 29.89 -19.53 -35.91
CA GLU A 350 30.45 -20.70 -35.21
C GLU A 350 31.77 -20.37 -34.47
N SER A 351 32.60 -19.52 -35.05
CA SER A 351 33.86 -19.07 -34.43
C SER A 351 33.70 -17.87 -33.48
N ARG A 352 32.46 -17.46 -33.16
CA ARG A 352 32.11 -16.34 -32.27
C ARG A 352 32.68 -14.98 -32.66
N ARG A 353 32.95 -14.76 -33.94
CA ARG A 353 33.33 -13.45 -34.50
C ARG A 353 32.07 -12.65 -34.85
N LEU A 354 31.24 -12.41 -33.83
CA LEU A 354 29.85 -11.98 -33.99
C LEU A 354 29.70 -10.63 -34.72
N LEU A 355 30.61 -9.67 -34.49
CA LEU A 355 30.55 -8.36 -35.16
C LEU A 355 30.79 -8.46 -36.67
N GLU A 356 31.72 -9.32 -37.08
CA GLU A 356 32.02 -9.54 -38.49
C GLU A 356 30.90 -10.35 -39.16
N ALA A 357 30.41 -11.38 -38.48
CA ALA A 357 29.24 -12.14 -38.93
C ALA A 357 28.02 -11.23 -39.12
N HIS A 358 27.73 -10.36 -38.15
CA HIS A 358 26.63 -9.42 -38.21
C HIS A 358 26.79 -8.40 -39.35
N ALA A 359 28.00 -7.89 -39.61
CA ALA A 359 28.24 -7.00 -40.74
C ALA A 359 27.97 -7.67 -42.09
N ARG A 360 28.39 -8.93 -42.27
CA ARG A 360 28.08 -9.72 -43.48
C ARG A 360 26.61 -10.05 -43.61
N LEU A 361 25.93 -10.34 -42.50
CA LEU A 361 24.50 -10.57 -42.48
C LEU A 361 23.72 -9.31 -42.92
N MET A 362 24.12 -8.13 -42.44
CA MET A 362 23.54 -6.85 -42.86
C MET A 362 23.71 -6.58 -44.36
N GLU A 363 24.86 -6.97 -44.95
CA GLU A 363 25.06 -6.88 -46.40
C GLU A 363 24.08 -7.79 -47.17
N LEU A 364 23.88 -9.03 -46.69
CA LEU A 364 22.97 -10.00 -47.28
C LEU A 364 21.49 -9.57 -47.16
N GLU A 365 21.07 -9.08 -45.99
CA GLU A 365 19.73 -8.52 -45.76
C GLU A 365 19.49 -7.31 -46.66
N ARG A 366 20.45 -6.40 -46.77
CA ARG A 366 20.35 -5.25 -47.67
C ARG A 366 20.20 -5.69 -49.13
N TRP A 367 20.92 -6.72 -49.57
CA TRP A 367 20.77 -7.23 -50.95
C TRP A 367 19.40 -7.84 -51.19
N GLN A 368 18.89 -8.60 -50.22
CA GLN A 368 17.54 -9.15 -50.28
C GLN A 368 16.49 -8.02 -50.37
N ASP A 369 16.62 -7.00 -49.52
CA ASP A 369 15.69 -5.88 -49.45
C ASP A 369 15.78 -4.96 -50.68
N ASP A 370 16.97 -4.77 -51.26
CA ASP A 370 17.17 -4.00 -52.49
C ASP A 370 16.51 -4.73 -53.69
N ILE A 371 16.62 -6.06 -53.75
CA ILE A 371 15.95 -6.87 -54.79
C ILE A 371 14.44 -6.82 -54.61
N LEU A 372 13.93 -7.02 -53.39
CA LEU A 372 12.50 -6.90 -53.09
C LEU A 372 11.99 -5.50 -53.46
N TRP A 373 12.76 -4.45 -53.16
CA TRP A 373 12.38 -3.08 -53.52
C TRP A 373 12.36 -2.84 -55.03
N GLN A 374 13.35 -3.33 -55.76
CA GLN A 374 13.38 -3.20 -57.23
C GLN A 374 12.24 -3.94 -57.91
N LEU A 375 11.86 -5.11 -57.39
CA LEU A 375 10.68 -5.85 -57.84
C LEU A 375 9.39 -5.06 -57.57
N HIS A 376 9.29 -4.38 -56.41
CA HIS A 376 8.17 -3.48 -56.13
C HIS A 376 8.16 -2.24 -57.04
N GLY A 377 9.31 -1.63 -57.33
CA GLY A 377 9.42 -0.42 -58.15
C GLY A 377 9.26 -0.65 -59.65
N ALA A 378 9.53 -1.85 -60.16
CA ALA A 378 9.28 -2.23 -61.55
C ALA A 378 7.77 -2.33 -61.88
N ALA A 379 6.91 -2.46 -60.85
CA ALA A 379 5.46 -2.37 -60.97
C ALA A 379 4.99 -0.89 -60.93
N GLY A 380 5.40 -0.11 -61.95
CA GLY A 380 5.04 1.31 -62.11
C GLY A 380 3.58 1.56 -62.50
N MET A 381 2.64 0.87 -61.87
CA MET A 381 1.20 1.07 -62.03
C MET A 381 0.56 1.20 -60.66
N SER A 382 -0.18 2.29 -60.48
CA SER A 382 -1.09 2.51 -59.36
C SER A 382 -1.92 1.24 -59.11
N GLY A 383 -1.63 0.53 -58.01
CA GLY A 383 -2.51 -0.52 -57.48
C GLY A 383 -2.18 -1.98 -57.80
N SER A 384 -1.02 -2.37 -58.35
CA SER A 384 -0.65 -3.79 -58.45
C SER A 384 0.31 -4.20 -57.32
N THR A 385 -0.17 -5.04 -56.41
CA THR A 385 0.64 -5.77 -55.42
C THR A 385 1.62 -6.71 -56.11
N LEU A 386 2.81 -6.91 -55.54
CA LEU A 386 3.77 -7.93 -56.00
C LEU A 386 3.07 -9.30 -56.10
N SER A 387 3.37 -10.11 -57.12
CA SER A 387 2.91 -11.49 -57.16
C SER A 387 3.48 -12.24 -55.95
N THR A 388 2.63 -12.97 -55.22
CA THR A 388 3.05 -13.81 -54.09
C THR A 388 4.12 -14.82 -54.47
N GLU A 389 4.14 -15.27 -55.73
CA GLU A 389 5.14 -16.19 -56.27
C GLU A 389 6.55 -15.56 -56.32
N ASP A 390 6.65 -14.26 -56.62
CA ASP A 390 7.93 -13.54 -56.69
C ASP A 390 8.50 -13.29 -55.28
N GLN A 391 7.63 -12.98 -54.32
CA GLN A 391 8.02 -12.86 -52.90
C GLN A 391 8.53 -14.21 -52.37
N ASP A 392 7.83 -15.30 -52.66
CA ASP A 392 8.20 -16.65 -52.26
C ASP A 392 9.52 -17.11 -52.90
N LEU A 393 9.77 -16.76 -54.17
CA LEU A 393 11.01 -17.10 -54.85
C LEU A 393 12.22 -16.43 -54.19
N VAL A 394 12.11 -15.13 -53.90
CA VAL A 394 13.17 -14.38 -53.21
C VAL A 394 13.37 -14.93 -51.80
N ALA A 395 12.28 -15.19 -51.05
CA ALA A 395 12.36 -15.78 -49.71
C ALA A 395 13.03 -17.15 -49.72
N LYS A 396 12.73 -18.02 -50.70
CA LYS A 396 13.38 -19.34 -50.85
C LYS A 396 14.88 -19.22 -51.17
N TYR A 397 15.24 -18.32 -52.08
CA TYR A 397 16.65 -18.13 -52.47
C TYR A 397 17.50 -17.59 -51.32
N PHE A 398 16.96 -16.63 -50.56
CA PHE A 398 17.61 -16.03 -49.38
C PHE A 398 17.28 -16.75 -48.06
N SER A 399 16.74 -17.97 -48.10
CA SER A 399 16.37 -18.72 -46.87
C SER A 399 17.54 -18.93 -45.91
N GLY A 400 18.77 -19.03 -46.43
CA GLY A 400 19.99 -19.08 -45.61
C GLY A 400 20.23 -17.82 -44.77
N VAL A 401 19.74 -16.65 -45.19
CA VAL A 401 19.84 -15.40 -44.42
C VAL A 401 19.03 -15.51 -43.13
N GLY A 402 17.78 -15.99 -43.20
CA GLY A 402 16.95 -16.20 -42.01
C GLY A 402 17.58 -17.18 -41.02
N GLN A 403 18.16 -18.29 -41.52
CA GLN A 403 18.87 -19.26 -40.68
C GLN A 403 20.10 -18.65 -39.99
N LEU A 404 20.82 -17.76 -40.67
CA LEU A 404 21.96 -17.04 -40.09
C LEU A 404 21.52 -16.04 -39.00
N VAL A 405 20.37 -15.38 -39.16
CA VAL A 405 19.78 -14.52 -38.13
C VAL A 405 19.52 -15.34 -36.87
N ASP A 406 18.88 -16.50 -37.02
CA ASP A 406 18.59 -17.40 -35.89
C ASP A 406 19.87 -17.95 -35.24
N ALA A 407 20.86 -18.33 -36.04
CA ALA A 407 22.16 -18.82 -35.55
C ALA A 407 22.94 -17.73 -34.80
N LEU A 408 22.98 -16.52 -35.34
CA LEU A 408 23.60 -15.37 -34.69
C LEU A 408 22.87 -15.03 -33.38
N GLY A 409 21.53 -15.02 -33.40
CA GLY A 409 20.71 -14.85 -32.20
C GLY A 409 21.04 -15.87 -31.11
N LYS A 410 21.09 -17.17 -31.45
CA LYS A 410 21.46 -18.23 -30.51
C LYS A 410 22.82 -18.00 -29.85
N GLU A 411 23.85 -17.66 -30.61
CA GLU A 411 25.18 -17.37 -30.04
C GLU A 411 25.19 -16.08 -29.21
N LEU A 412 24.43 -15.04 -29.60
CA LEU A 412 24.25 -13.82 -28.79
C LEU A 412 23.65 -14.16 -27.43
N TRP A 413 22.59 -14.96 -27.39
CA TRP A 413 21.92 -15.36 -26.14
C TRP A 413 22.80 -16.28 -25.28
N ALA A 414 23.61 -17.15 -25.89
CA ALA A 414 24.62 -17.93 -25.18
C ALA A 414 25.69 -17.04 -24.51
N VAL A 415 26.10 -15.95 -25.17
CA VAL A 415 27.01 -14.96 -24.59
C VAL A 415 26.35 -14.20 -23.43
N VAL A 416 25.10 -13.74 -23.60
CA VAL A 416 24.36 -13.01 -22.57
C VAL A 416 24.09 -13.88 -21.33
N SER A 417 23.70 -15.15 -21.52
CA SER A 417 23.49 -16.09 -20.41
C SER A 417 24.78 -16.37 -19.61
N SER A 418 25.94 -16.22 -20.24
CA SER A 418 27.26 -16.38 -19.62
C SER A 418 27.89 -15.06 -19.14
N ALA A 419 27.12 -13.96 -19.07
CA ALA A 419 27.63 -12.62 -18.80
C ALA A 419 28.50 -12.51 -17.54
N LEU A 420 28.10 -13.15 -16.43
CA LEU A 420 28.85 -13.10 -15.16
C LEU A 420 30.23 -13.77 -15.27
N ALA A 421 30.32 -14.88 -15.99
CA ALA A 421 31.60 -15.58 -16.19
C ALA A 421 32.50 -14.77 -17.12
N LEU A 422 31.93 -14.19 -18.18
CA LEU A 422 32.64 -13.34 -19.13
C LEU A 422 33.12 -12.04 -18.47
N ALA A 423 32.33 -11.42 -17.61
CA ALA A 423 32.72 -10.20 -16.89
C ALA A 423 34.03 -10.37 -16.10
N ARG A 424 34.21 -11.55 -15.49
CA ARG A 424 35.38 -11.87 -14.66
C ARG A 424 36.61 -12.30 -15.48
N GLN A 425 36.39 -12.86 -16.67
CA GLN A 425 37.47 -13.38 -17.51
C GLN A 425 37.82 -12.44 -18.67
N ASN A 426 36.85 -12.17 -19.54
CA ASN A 426 36.99 -11.30 -20.71
C ASN A 426 35.61 -10.74 -21.12
N PRO A 427 35.33 -9.44 -20.92
CA PRO A 427 34.03 -8.84 -21.24
C PRO A 427 33.84 -8.53 -22.74
N ILE A 428 34.87 -8.68 -23.58
CA ILE A 428 34.81 -8.30 -25.01
C ILE A 428 33.66 -8.99 -25.78
N PRO A 429 33.41 -10.30 -25.63
CA PRO A 429 32.30 -10.96 -26.33
C PRO A 429 30.94 -10.40 -25.90
N PHE A 430 30.78 -10.08 -24.61
CA PHE A 430 29.55 -9.49 -24.08
C PHE A 430 29.31 -8.09 -24.62
N VAL A 431 30.33 -7.21 -24.61
CA VAL A 431 30.24 -5.87 -25.23
C VAL A 431 29.92 -5.98 -26.72
N SER A 432 30.52 -6.94 -27.41
CA SER A 432 30.25 -7.19 -28.83
C SER A 432 28.78 -7.57 -29.07
N ALA A 433 28.19 -8.40 -28.20
CA ALA A 433 26.78 -8.76 -28.28
C ALA A 433 25.87 -7.54 -28.04
N VAL A 434 26.14 -6.74 -27.00
CA VAL A 434 25.38 -5.52 -26.70
C VAL A 434 25.44 -4.51 -27.85
N ARG A 435 26.61 -4.34 -28.47
CA ARG A 435 26.76 -3.48 -29.65
C ARG A 435 25.92 -3.93 -30.84
N ILE A 436 25.76 -5.23 -31.04
CA ILE A 436 24.92 -5.78 -32.10
C ILE A 436 23.45 -5.51 -31.77
N VAL A 437 23.02 -5.73 -30.52
CA VAL A 437 21.64 -5.42 -30.08
C VAL A 437 21.31 -3.95 -30.31
N GLU A 438 22.16 -3.02 -29.87
CA GLU A 438 21.92 -1.58 -30.06
C GLU A 438 21.91 -1.17 -31.54
N ARG A 439 22.74 -1.81 -32.36
CA ARG A 439 22.76 -1.55 -33.80
C ARG A 439 21.46 -2.01 -34.46
N GLU A 440 20.96 -3.20 -34.11
CA GLU A 440 19.71 -3.74 -34.63
C GLU A 440 18.50 -2.91 -34.19
N GLU A 441 18.46 -2.46 -32.93
CA GLU A 441 17.40 -1.58 -32.43
C GLU A 441 17.42 -0.21 -33.12
N ALA A 442 18.60 0.37 -33.35
CA ALA A 442 18.73 1.62 -34.09
C ALA A 442 18.29 1.48 -35.56
N LEU A 443 18.55 0.33 -36.19
CA LEU A 443 18.08 0.01 -37.54
C LEU A 443 16.56 -0.13 -37.58
N ASP A 444 15.97 -0.85 -36.63
CA ASP A 444 14.52 -0.99 -36.50
C ASP A 444 13.85 0.37 -36.32
N GLN A 445 14.42 1.24 -35.47
CA GLN A 445 13.91 2.60 -35.26
C GLN A 445 13.98 3.45 -36.53
N ALA A 446 15.12 3.43 -37.24
CA ALA A 446 15.27 4.18 -38.49
C ALA A 446 14.25 3.73 -39.56
N LEU A 447 14.01 2.43 -39.69
CA LEU A 447 13.01 1.87 -40.62
C LEU A 447 11.57 2.30 -40.25
N LEU A 448 11.26 2.42 -38.96
CA LEU A 448 9.97 2.91 -38.49
C LEU A 448 9.79 4.42 -38.73
N GLU A 449 10.84 5.22 -38.53
CA GLU A 449 10.84 6.67 -38.77
C GLU A 449 10.65 7.01 -40.27
N GLU A 450 11.32 6.27 -41.17
CA GLU A 450 11.15 6.44 -42.63
C GLU A 450 9.70 6.22 -43.09
N ARG A 451 8.91 5.45 -42.33
CA ARG A 451 7.50 5.18 -42.62
C ARG A 451 6.54 6.25 -42.09
N GLY A 452 6.92 7.03 -41.08
CA GLY A 452 6.06 8.02 -40.42
C GLY A 452 5.76 9.29 -41.23
N GLY A 453 6.40 9.47 -42.40
CA GLY A 453 6.13 10.59 -43.31
C GLY A 453 4.82 10.43 -44.08
N THR A 454 4.02 11.49 -44.18
CA THR A 454 2.69 11.57 -44.83
C THR A 454 2.70 11.42 -46.37
N GLY A 455 3.60 10.62 -46.94
CA GLY A 455 3.73 10.38 -48.37
C GLY A 455 3.22 8.98 -48.79
N SER A 456 2.45 8.91 -49.88
CA SER A 456 1.89 7.68 -50.47
C SER A 456 2.94 6.69 -51.06
N ASN A 457 4.23 6.87 -50.78
CA ASN A 457 5.36 6.10 -51.31
C ASN A 457 6.31 5.59 -50.20
N SER A 458 5.77 5.08 -49.08
CA SER A 458 6.60 4.53 -47.99
C SER A 458 7.07 3.10 -48.32
N ARG A 459 8.36 2.81 -48.06
CA ARG A 459 8.96 1.48 -48.24
C ARG A 459 8.30 0.48 -47.28
N PRO A 460 7.86 -0.71 -47.74
CA PRO A 460 7.35 -1.75 -46.84
C PRO A 460 8.48 -2.25 -45.92
N LEU A 461 8.14 -2.55 -44.66
CA LEU A 461 9.10 -3.11 -43.71
C LEU A 461 9.61 -4.48 -44.19
N PRO A 462 10.93 -4.74 -44.10
CA PRO A 462 11.47 -6.05 -44.37
C PRO A 462 10.81 -7.13 -43.49
N PRO A 463 10.66 -8.37 -44.01
CA PRO A 463 10.08 -9.46 -43.24
C PRO A 463 10.92 -9.75 -41.99
N GLY A 464 10.27 -9.89 -40.83
CA GLY A 464 10.94 -10.16 -39.55
C GLY A 464 11.49 -8.93 -38.82
N ARG A 465 11.06 -7.71 -39.21
CA ARG A 465 11.36 -6.44 -38.53
C ARG A 465 10.07 -5.81 -37.96
N PRO A 466 10.09 -5.16 -36.78
CA PRO A 466 11.22 -5.02 -35.87
C PRO A 466 11.54 -6.34 -35.14
N ARG A 467 12.80 -6.50 -34.73
CA ARG A 467 13.32 -7.70 -34.07
C ARG A 467 13.25 -7.65 -32.55
N CYS A 468 13.25 -6.45 -31.97
CA CYS A 468 13.15 -6.23 -30.52
C CYS A 468 14.19 -7.03 -29.71
N TRP A 469 15.43 -7.11 -30.21
CA TRP A 469 16.52 -7.85 -29.58
C TRP A 469 16.89 -7.34 -28.20
N ARG A 470 16.59 -6.07 -27.87
CA ARG A 470 16.74 -5.56 -26.50
C ARG A 470 15.78 -6.27 -25.53
N THR A 471 14.55 -6.57 -25.94
CA THR A 471 13.61 -7.34 -25.12
C THR A 471 14.10 -8.77 -24.92
N CYS A 472 14.59 -9.42 -25.98
CA CYS A 472 15.19 -10.76 -25.89
C CYS A 472 16.42 -10.78 -24.96
N PHE A 473 17.26 -9.74 -25.00
CA PHE A 473 18.42 -9.61 -24.10
C PHE A 473 17.99 -9.68 -22.63
N PHE A 474 16.96 -8.93 -22.23
CA PHE A 474 16.50 -8.94 -20.84
C PHE A 474 15.79 -10.25 -20.46
N GLN A 475 15.05 -10.87 -21.38
CA GLN A 475 14.47 -12.20 -21.15
C GLN A 475 15.55 -13.26 -20.89
N VAL A 476 16.60 -13.30 -21.71
CA VAL A 476 17.73 -14.23 -21.53
C VAL A 476 18.49 -13.95 -20.24
N LEU A 477 18.62 -12.68 -19.85
CA LEU A 477 19.21 -12.30 -18.57
C LEU A 477 18.39 -12.85 -17.39
N GLU A 478 17.06 -12.67 -17.41
CA GLU A 478 16.15 -13.20 -16.38
C GLU A 478 16.21 -14.74 -16.29
N GLU A 479 16.24 -15.42 -17.44
CA GLU A 479 16.41 -16.88 -17.51
C GLU A 479 17.75 -17.33 -16.92
N ALA A 480 18.84 -16.60 -17.19
CA ALA A 480 20.16 -16.89 -16.64
C ALA A 480 20.20 -16.71 -15.12
N VAL A 481 19.56 -15.66 -14.58
CA VAL A 481 19.39 -15.47 -13.13
C VAL A 481 18.61 -16.64 -12.53
N SER A 482 17.50 -17.02 -13.16
CA SER A 482 16.67 -18.14 -12.71
C SER A 482 17.43 -19.47 -12.72
N ALA A 483 18.20 -19.75 -13.77
CA ALA A 483 19.03 -20.96 -13.88
C ALA A 483 20.10 -21.03 -12.78
N ARG A 484 20.77 -19.91 -12.49
CA ARG A 484 21.73 -19.81 -11.38
C ARG A 484 21.05 -20.03 -10.04
N PHE A 485 19.89 -19.42 -9.82
CA PHE A 485 19.12 -19.59 -8.59
C PHE A 485 18.75 -21.07 -8.35
N ARG A 486 18.28 -21.77 -9.40
CA ARG A 486 18.01 -23.22 -9.34
C ARG A 486 19.25 -24.03 -9.00
N SER A 487 20.42 -23.66 -9.51
CA SER A 487 21.68 -24.38 -9.23
C SER A 487 22.08 -24.33 -7.75
N VAL A 488 21.86 -23.21 -7.06
CA VAL A 488 22.10 -23.06 -5.62
C VAL A 488 21.02 -23.79 -4.81
N SER A 489 19.80 -23.86 -5.35
CA SER A 489 18.64 -24.52 -4.74
C SER A 489 18.69 -26.05 -4.61
N TYR A 490 19.78 -26.74 -4.98
CA TYR A 490 19.93 -28.19 -4.74
C TYR A 490 20.69 -28.54 -3.46
N LEU A 491 21.17 -27.55 -2.70
CA LEU A 491 21.75 -27.74 -1.36
C LEU A 491 20.63 -28.03 -0.35
N HIS A 492 20.66 -29.19 0.32
CA HIS A 492 19.74 -29.65 1.39
C HIS A 492 18.62 -28.65 1.76
N THR A 493 17.57 -28.57 0.94
CA THR A 493 16.54 -27.52 1.06
C THR A 493 15.54 -27.77 2.19
N ARG A 494 15.74 -28.82 3.01
CA ARG A 494 14.84 -29.22 4.09
C ARG A 494 15.62 -29.65 5.31
N GLY A 495 14.96 -29.56 6.45
CA GLY A 495 15.51 -29.75 7.78
C GLY A 495 16.58 -28.70 8.12
N PRO A 496 17.60 -29.06 8.91
CA PRO A 496 18.64 -28.12 9.35
C PRO A 496 19.46 -27.51 8.20
N GLY A 497 19.37 -28.08 6.98
CA GLY A 497 20.02 -27.55 5.78
C GLY A 497 19.38 -26.26 5.23
N LEU A 498 18.12 -25.96 5.56
CA LEU A 498 17.41 -24.81 5.00
C LEU A 498 18.09 -23.47 5.34
N ALA A 499 18.55 -23.30 6.58
CA ALA A 499 19.29 -22.10 6.99
C ALA A 499 20.61 -21.95 6.21
N GLY A 500 21.32 -23.06 5.98
CA GLY A 500 22.54 -23.08 5.15
C GLY A 500 22.24 -22.75 3.70
N HIS A 501 21.12 -23.24 3.14
CA HIS A 501 20.66 -22.93 1.80
C HIS A 501 20.32 -21.43 1.64
N LEU A 502 19.56 -20.85 2.58
CA LEU A 502 19.27 -19.41 2.58
C LEU A 502 20.53 -18.54 2.71
N SER A 503 21.53 -19.00 3.47
CA SER A 503 22.84 -18.34 3.56
C SER A 503 23.62 -18.45 2.24
N ALA A 504 23.62 -19.62 1.59
CA ALA A 504 24.27 -19.79 0.29
C ALA A 504 23.63 -18.92 -0.79
N LEU A 505 22.30 -18.78 -0.80
CA LEU A 505 21.57 -17.86 -1.67
C LEU A 505 21.96 -16.40 -1.41
N HIS A 506 22.02 -15.99 -0.15
CA HIS A 506 22.45 -14.64 0.23
C HIS A 506 23.85 -14.33 -0.31
N HIS A 507 24.85 -15.17 -0.02
CA HIS A 507 26.22 -14.94 -0.47
C HIS A 507 26.35 -14.99 -2.00
N GLY A 508 25.68 -15.95 -2.66
CA GLY A 508 25.71 -16.10 -4.11
C GLY A 508 25.12 -14.88 -4.84
N LEU A 509 23.96 -14.40 -4.39
CA LEU A 509 23.30 -13.23 -4.99
C LEU A 509 24.11 -11.95 -4.80
N MET A 510 24.67 -11.73 -3.61
CA MET A 510 25.50 -10.54 -3.35
C MET A 510 26.79 -10.55 -4.19
N ALA A 511 27.41 -11.71 -4.37
CA ALA A 511 28.57 -11.84 -5.25
C ALA A 511 28.23 -11.57 -6.72
N ASP A 512 27.05 -11.98 -7.16
CA ASP A 512 26.56 -11.73 -8.52
C ASP A 512 26.24 -10.24 -8.72
N LEU A 513 25.48 -9.62 -7.80
CA LEU A 513 25.15 -8.19 -7.85
C LEU A 513 26.40 -7.30 -7.82
N ALA A 514 27.40 -7.65 -7.01
CA ALA A 514 28.69 -6.96 -7.01
C ALA A 514 29.37 -7.05 -8.39
N THR A 515 29.32 -8.22 -9.03
CA THR A 515 29.89 -8.42 -10.38
C THR A 515 29.12 -7.62 -11.43
N VAL A 516 27.78 -7.61 -11.36
CA VAL A 516 26.93 -6.86 -12.30
C VAL A 516 27.20 -5.36 -12.19
N ARG A 517 27.14 -4.83 -10.96
CA ARG A 517 27.31 -3.41 -10.69
C ARG A 517 28.69 -2.89 -11.06
N HIS A 518 29.75 -3.57 -10.62
CA HIS A 518 31.12 -3.06 -10.76
C HIS A 518 31.78 -3.42 -12.09
N LEU A 519 31.30 -4.43 -12.82
CA LEU A 519 31.91 -4.85 -14.09
C LEU A 519 30.93 -4.74 -15.27
N LEU A 520 29.73 -5.34 -15.18
CA LEU A 520 28.82 -5.41 -16.33
C LEU A 520 28.06 -4.12 -16.61
N GLU A 521 27.73 -3.32 -15.59
CA GLU A 521 27.04 -2.02 -15.76
C GLU A 521 27.85 -1.09 -16.68
N HIS A 522 29.18 -1.15 -16.59
CA HIS A 522 30.08 -0.36 -17.44
C HIS A 522 30.23 -0.91 -18.87
N CYS A 523 29.72 -2.11 -19.14
CA CYS A 523 29.76 -2.76 -20.47
C CYS A 523 28.51 -2.47 -21.31
N VAL A 524 27.47 -1.87 -20.74
CA VAL A 524 26.19 -1.58 -21.40
C VAL A 524 25.90 -0.07 -21.43
N PRO A 525 25.02 0.41 -22.32
CA PRO A 525 24.53 1.79 -22.27
C PRO A 525 23.80 2.11 -20.94
N PRO A 526 23.84 3.36 -20.45
CA PRO A 526 23.28 3.73 -19.15
C PRO A 526 21.76 3.57 -19.05
N HIS A 527 21.05 3.57 -20.19
CA HIS A 527 19.60 3.37 -20.22
C HIS A 527 19.17 1.91 -19.98
N TYR A 528 20.10 0.94 -19.99
CA TYR A 528 19.80 -0.46 -19.68
C TYR A 528 19.53 -0.68 -18.19
N ARG A 529 20.16 0.13 -17.31
CA ARG A 529 20.08 0.00 -15.84
C ARG A 529 20.21 -1.45 -15.39
N LEU A 530 21.30 -2.10 -15.80
CA LEU A 530 21.44 -3.56 -15.75
C LEU A 530 21.41 -4.09 -14.31
N THR A 531 21.98 -3.35 -13.37
CA THR A 531 21.94 -3.65 -11.94
C THR A 531 20.50 -3.68 -11.43
N GLY A 532 19.66 -2.73 -11.83
CA GLY A 532 18.23 -2.70 -11.48
C GLY A 532 17.47 -3.88 -12.08
N ALA A 533 17.70 -4.19 -13.37
CA ALA A 533 17.08 -5.34 -14.03
C ALA A 533 17.48 -6.68 -13.37
N TYR A 534 18.76 -6.86 -13.04
CA TYR A 534 19.25 -8.06 -12.36
C TYR A 534 18.68 -8.18 -10.95
N LEU A 535 18.56 -7.06 -10.23
CA LEU A 535 17.97 -7.01 -8.89
C LEU A 535 16.49 -7.40 -8.93
N ARG A 536 15.71 -6.86 -9.88
CA ARG A 536 14.30 -7.23 -10.10
C ARG A 536 14.15 -8.72 -10.40
N ALA A 537 14.96 -9.26 -11.30
CA ALA A 537 14.97 -10.69 -11.63
C ALA A 537 15.30 -11.56 -10.41
N SER A 538 16.28 -11.14 -9.61
CA SER A 538 16.69 -11.82 -8.38
C SER A 538 15.58 -11.80 -7.32
N HIS A 539 14.92 -10.66 -7.16
CA HIS A 539 13.77 -10.51 -6.25
C HIS A 539 12.62 -11.43 -6.65
N HIS A 540 12.26 -11.48 -7.94
CA HIS A 540 11.22 -12.40 -8.44
C HIS A 540 11.56 -13.86 -8.19
N CYS A 541 12.83 -14.26 -8.40
CA CYS A 541 13.28 -15.62 -8.12
C CYS A 541 13.20 -15.96 -6.61
N LEU A 542 13.64 -15.05 -5.74
CA LEU A 542 13.53 -15.21 -4.29
C LEU A 542 12.07 -15.28 -3.83
N HIS A 543 11.21 -14.41 -4.35
CA HIS A 543 9.78 -14.39 -4.05
C HIS A 543 9.12 -15.72 -4.42
N ALA A 544 9.34 -16.20 -5.65
CA ALA A 544 8.80 -17.48 -6.11
C ALA A 544 9.29 -18.65 -5.26
N HIS A 545 10.58 -18.66 -4.92
CA HIS A 545 11.17 -19.71 -4.09
C HIS A 545 10.62 -19.70 -2.66
N LEU A 546 10.56 -18.54 -2.00
CA LEU A 546 10.08 -18.44 -0.63
C LEU A 546 8.58 -18.71 -0.52
N THR A 547 7.81 -18.35 -1.55
CA THR A 547 6.40 -18.75 -1.65
C THR A 547 6.27 -20.27 -1.71
N GLN A 548 7.14 -20.95 -2.46
CA GLN A 548 7.19 -22.41 -2.51
C GLN A 548 7.62 -23.01 -1.17
N VAL A 549 8.67 -22.49 -0.52
CA VAL A 549 9.14 -22.94 0.80
C VAL A 549 8.04 -22.79 1.85
N SER A 550 7.30 -21.68 1.82
CA SER A 550 6.19 -21.39 2.75
C SER A 550 5.04 -22.40 2.64
N SER A 551 4.90 -23.08 1.49
CA SER A 551 3.91 -24.13 1.26
C SER A 551 4.32 -25.50 1.86
N TRP A 552 5.60 -25.69 2.18
CA TRP A 552 6.08 -26.94 2.75
C TRP A 552 5.61 -27.13 4.20
N ASP A 553 5.70 -28.37 4.68
CA ASP A 553 5.55 -28.70 6.09
C ASP A 553 6.91 -28.50 6.76
N LEU A 554 7.04 -27.42 7.52
CA LEU A 554 8.29 -26.95 8.10
C LEU A 554 8.22 -27.09 9.62
N GLU A 555 9.34 -27.48 10.24
CA GLU A 555 9.50 -27.48 11.68
C GLU A 555 9.71 -26.07 12.24
N SER A 556 9.52 -25.87 13.55
CA SER A 556 9.64 -24.55 14.19
C SER A 556 11.00 -23.87 13.92
N GLY A 557 12.10 -24.63 13.91
CA GLY A 557 13.44 -24.10 13.60
C GLY A 557 13.60 -23.65 12.15
N GLU A 558 12.98 -24.35 11.21
CA GLU A 558 12.98 -23.98 9.78
C GLU A 558 12.11 -22.75 9.53
N ILE A 559 10.92 -22.70 10.13
CA ILE A 559 10.04 -21.52 10.03
C ILE A 559 10.74 -20.30 10.64
N PHE A 560 11.43 -20.45 11.76
CA PHE A 560 12.24 -19.39 12.36
C PHE A 560 13.32 -18.90 11.38
N ALA A 561 14.07 -19.81 10.73
CA ALA A 561 15.10 -19.44 9.77
C ALA A 561 14.53 -18.62 8.60
N VAL A 562 13.37 -19.02 8.05
CA VAL A 562 12.69 -18.29 6.99
C VAL A 562 12.21 -16.92 7.46
N LEU A 563 11.52 -16.84 8.60
CA LEU A 563 11.03 -15.58 9.15
C LEU A 563 12.18 -14.60 9.45
N ASN A 564 13.25 -15.08 10.07
CA ASN A 564 14.44 -14.28 10.37
C ASN A 564 15.09 -13.77 9.09
N TRP A 565 15.20 -14.63 8.08
CA TRP A 565 15.81 -14.26 6.82
C TRP A 565 15.00 -13.19 6.07
N VAL A 566 13.67 -13.37 5.99
CA VAL A 566 12.78 -12.44 5.29
C VAL A 566 12.69 -11.08 6.00
N LEU A 567 12.60 -11.07 7.33
CA LEU A 567 12.37 -9.83 8.08
C LEU A 567 13.66 -9.09 8.43
N HIS A 568 14.74 -9.82 8.75
CA HIS A 568 15.96 -9.21 9.29
C HIS A 568 17.15 -9.28 8.36
N ILE A 569 17.29 -10.33 7.53
CA ILE A 569 18.47 -10.48 6.65
C ILE A 569 18.24 -9.82 5.29
N TYR A 570 17.07 -10.01 4.68
CA TYR A 570 16.79 -9.51 3.33
C TYR A 570 16.90 -7.97 3.25
N ASN A 571 16.28 -7.26 4.19
CA ASN A 571 16.33 -5.80 4.28
C ASN A 571 17.56 -5.27 5.05
N SER A 572 18.50 -6.14 5.41
CA SER A 572 19.68 -5.76 6.18
C SER A 572 20.69 -4.99 5.31
N PRO A 573 21.61 -4.23 5.93
CA PRO A 573 22.73 -3.61 5.21
C PRO A 573 23.67 -4.64 4.56
N ASP A 574 23.60 -5.92 4.95
CA ASP A 574 24.43 -6.99 4.39
C ASP A 574 23.82 -7.61 3.12
N MET A 575 22.59 -7.24 2.75
CA MET A 575 21.91 -7.77 1.56
C MET A 575 21.26 -6.65 0.74
N MET A 576 19.93 -6.63 0.61
CA MET A 576 19.25 -5.71 -0.30
C MET A 576 19.24 -4.28 0.28
N GLY A 577 19.25 -4.15 1.62
CA GLY A 577 19.42 -2.86 2.30
C GLY A 577 20.83 -2.27 2.26
N HIS A 578 21.78 -2.86 1.53
CA HIS A 578 23.14 -2.34 1.41
C HIS A 578 23.11 -0.92 0.80
N PRO A 579 23.87 0.06 1.34
CA PRO A 579 23.79 1.47 0.93
C PRO A 579 24.04 1.69 -0.57
N GLU A 580 24.85 0.81 -1.16
CA GLU A 580 25.12 0.83 -2.60
C GLU A 580 23.91 0.41 -3.45
N LEU A 581 23.07 -0.51 -2.97
CA LEU A 581 21.91 -1.05 -3.70
C LEU A 581 20.60 -0.34 -3.35
N ALA A 582 20.52 0.27 -2.16
CA ALA A 582 19.32 0.93 -1.64
C ALA A 582 18.74 1.96 -2.62
N THR A 583 19.60 2.77 -3.24
CA THR A 583 19.16 3.79 -4.22
C THR A 583 18.56 3.19 -5.49
N GLU A 584 18.96 1.98 -5.89
CA GLU A 584 18.33 1.29 -7.03
C GLU A 584 17.06 0.55 -6.61
N MET A 585 17.01 -0.01 -5.40
CA MET A 585 15.79 -0.63 -4.87
C MET A 585 14.63 0.35 -4.71
N GLU A 586 14.89 1.55 -4.19
CA GLU A 586 13.87 2.58 -4.02
C GLU A 586 13.26 3.02 -5.36
N LYS A 587 14.06 3.01 -6.44
CA LYS A 587 13.60 3.36 -7.79
C LYS A 587 12.78 2.28 -8.47
N GLU A 588 12.91 1.02 -8.05
CA GLU A 588 12.29 -0.14 -8.68
C GLU A 588 10.93 -0.50 -8.05
N GLU A 589 10.53 0.15 -6.95
CA GLU A 589 9.25 -0.07 -6.23
C GLU A 589 8.95 -1.55 -5.94
N LEU A 590 9.98 -2.33 -5.61
CA LEU A 590 9.83 -3.76 -5.36
C LEU A 590 9.00 -4.00 -4.10
N GLY A 591 7.89 -4.72 -4.26
CA GLY A 591 7.01 -5.10 -3.16
C GLY A 591 7.69 -5.98 -2.10
N PRO A 592 6.96 -6.33 -1.02
CA PRO A 592 7.51 -7.19 0.02
C PRO A 592 7.77 -8.60 -0.53
N LEU A 593 8.86 -9.22 -0.07
CA LEU A 593 9.31 -10.53 -0.56
C LEU A 593 8.31 -11.65 -0.29
N ILE A 594 7.54 -11.54 0.79
CA ILE A 594 6.37 -12.36 1.07
C ILE A 594 5.23 -11.39 1.36
N SER A 595 4.01 -11.70 0.89
CA SER A 595 2.84 -10.89 1.20
C SER A 595 2.61 -10.82 2.72
N THR A 596 1.98 -9.75 3.19
CA THR A 596 1.63 -9.60 4.61
C THR A 596 0.79 -10.77 5.12
N GLU A 597 -0.11 -11.28 4.28
CA GLU A 597 -0.89 -12.49 4.58
C GLU A 597 -0.01 -13.75 4.71
N GLY A 598 0.91 -13.97 3.76
CA GLY A 598 1.84 -15.10 3.81
C GLY A 598 2.74 -15.07 5.05
N LEU A 599 3.16 -13.87 5.47
CA LEU A 599 3.94 -13.68 6.70
C LEU A 599 3.12 -14.05 7.94
N VAL A 600 1.87 -13.58 8.04
CA VAL A 600 0.97 -13.93 9.15
C VAL A 600 0.69 -15.45 9.16
N GLN A 601 0.53 -16.09 8.01
CA GLN A 601 0.37 -17.53 7.92
C GLN A 601 1.62 -18.29 8.42
N LEU A 602 2.82 -17.86 8.05
CA LEU A 602 4.07 -18.43 8.57
C LEU A 602 4.22 -18.26 10.08
N GLN A 603 3.90 -17.07 10.61
CA GLN A 603 3.88 -16.82 12.05
C GLN A 603 2.90 -17.73 12.78
N ASN A 604 1.69 -17.90 12.23
CA ASN A 604 0.69 -18.82 12.79
C ASN A 604 1.18 -20.28 12.76
N LYS A 605 1.81 -20.73 11.65
CA LYS A 605 2.44 -22.05 11.56
C LYS A 605 3.54 -22.23 12.61
N TYR A 606 4.38 -21.23 12.82
CA TYR A 606 5.41 -21.24 13.87
C TYR A 606 4.78 -21.43 15.25
N VAL A 607 3.80 -20.60 15.62
CA VAL A 607 3.13 -20.67 16.92
C VAL A 607 2.44 -22.02 17.11
N GLN A 608 1.83 -22.58 16.06
CA GLN A 608 1.21 -23.92 16.11
C GLN A 608 2.24 -25.04 16.29
N SER A 609 3.39 -24.96 15.60
CA SER A 609 4.48 -25.92 15.76
C SER A 609 5.05 -25.87 17.18
N VAL A 610 5.34 -24.67 17.69
CA VAL A 610 5.84 -24.46 19.06
C VAL A 610 4.81 -24.96 20.07
N ARG A 611 3.51 -24.69 19.85
CA ARG A 611 2.42 -25.17 20.71
C ARG A 611 2.43 -26.68 20.89
N LYS A 612 2.62 -27.45 19.80
CA LYS A 612 2.70 -28.92 19.88
C LYS A 612 3.83 -29.35 20.80
N SER A 613 5.04 -28.81 20.58
CA SER A 613 6.21 -29.10 21.40
C SER A 613 5.99 -28.69 22.86
N VAL A 614 5.49 -27.48 23.12
CA VAL A 614 5.19 -26.97 24.47
C VAL A 614 4.18 -27.87 25.18
N SER A 615 3.08 -28.25 24.52
CA SER A 615 2.04 -29.10 25.11
C SER A 615 2.59 -30.49 25.48
N GLU A 616 3.42 -31.08 24.63
CA GLU A 616 4.10 -32.36 24.91
C GLU A 616 5.09 -32.25 26.08
N TRP A 617 5.87 -31.18 26.13
CA TRP A 617 6.81 -30.92 27.22
C TRP A 617 6.08 -30.68 28.55
N MET A 618 5.02 -29.87 28.56
CA MET A 618 4.17 -29.66 29.75
C MET A 618 3.55 -30.97 30.24
N HIS A 619 3.11 -31.83 29.32
CA HIS A 619 2.57 -33.14 29.68
C HIS A 619 3.64 -34.04 30.33
N LYS A 620 4.85 -34.10 29.77
CA LYS A 620 5.96 -34.86 30.34
C LYS A 620 6.39 -34.30 31.70
N ALA A 621 6.48 -32.98 31.85
CA ALA A 621 6.80 -32.34 33.13
C ALA A 621 5.76 -32.67 34.21
N LEU A 622 4.47 -32.66 33.87
CA LEU A 622 3.42 -33.11 34.78
C LEU A 622 3.56 -34.60 35.12
N GLN A 623 3.86 -35.48 34.16
CA GLN A 623 4.05 -36.91 34.46
C GLN A 623 5.20 -37.15 35.45
N VAL A 624 6.30 -36.41 35.32
CA VAL A 624 7.43 -36.48 36.27
C VAL A 624 6.98 -36.04 37.67
N GLU A 625 6.24 -34.93 37.77
CA GLU A 625 5.65 -34.47 39.04
C GLU A 625 4.78 -35.55 39.71
N LEU A 626 3.93 -36.25 38.93
CA LEU A 626 3.08 -37.31 39.48
C LEU A 626 3.89 -38.54 39.95
N GLN A 627 5.03 -38.83 39.33
CA GLN A 627 5.94 -39.87 39.80
C GLN A 627 6.62 -39.44 41.10
N ASP A 628 6.97 -38.16 41.23
CA ASP A 628 7.59 -37.62 42.43
C ASP A 628 6.65 -37.72 43.63
N TRP A 629 5.34 -37.51 43.47
CA TRP A 629 4.35 -37.69 44.53
C TRP A 629 4.27 -39.11 45.11
N GLN A 630 4.82 -40.11 44.42
CA GLN A 630 4.84 -41.52 44.85
C GLN A 630 6.18 -41.93 45.49
N ARG A 631 7.13 -41.01 45.61
CA ARG A 631 8.44 -41.29 46.23
C ARG A 631 8.31 -41.36 47.75
N ASP A 632 9.10 -42.24 48.36
CA ASP A 632 9.24 -42.32 49.83
C ASP A 632 10.29 -41.31 50.33
N GLN A 633 10.15 -40.05 49.91
CA GLN A 633 11.02 -38.94 50.30
C GLN A 633 10.19 -37.65 50.44
N GLU A 634 10.61 -36.74 51.32
CA GLU A 634 10.04 -35.38 51.36
C GLU A 634 10.35 -34.60 50.07
N PRO A 635 9.45 -33.70 49.63
CA PRO A 635 9.76 -32.75 48.58
C PRO A 635 10.88 -31.81 48.99
N ASP A 636 11.65 -31.37 48.00
CA ASP A 636 12.77 -30.45 48.23
C ASP A 636 12.28 -29.13 48.86
N THR A 637 13.15 -28.47 49.62
CA THR A 637 12.90 -27.14 50.16
C THR A 637 13.76 -26.09 49.46
N ASP A 638 13.22 -24.88 49.29
CA ASP A 638 14.02 -23.74 48.83
C ASP A 638 14.99 -23.23 49.91
N HIS A 639 15.74 -22.17 49.59
CA HIS A 639 16.68 -21.52 50.50
C HIS A 639 16.00 -20.84 51.71
N GLU A 640 14.69 -20.61 51.64
CA GLU A 640 13.87 -20.04 52.72
C GLU A 640 13.17 -21.15 53.54
N GLY A 641 13.32 -22.42 53.15
CA GLY A 641 12.79 -23.59 53.84
C GLY A 641 11.35 -23.97 53.45
N PHE A 642 10.80 -23.44 52.35
CA PHE A 642 9.48 -23.78 51.83
C PHE A 642 9.52 -24.99 50.88
N TYR A 643 8.51 -25.85 50.94
CA TYR A 643 8.41 -27.00 50.04
C TYR A 643 8.21 -26.55 48.59
N GLN A 644 8.98 -27.13 47.68
CA GLN A 644 8.91 -26.88 46.24
C GLN A 644 9.22 -28.16 45.45
N THR A 645 8.82 -28.15 44.19
CA THR A 645 9.18 -29.19 43.21
C THR A 645 9.78 -28.54 41.99
N THR A 646 10.28 -29.35 41.04
CA THR A 646 10.87 -28.83 39.81
C THR A 646 9.84 -28.34 38.78
N LEU A 647 8.55 -28.70 38.91
CA LEU A 647 7.53 -28.41 37.91
C LEU A 647 7.41 -26.90 37.58
N PRO A 648 7.27 -25.98 38.56
CA PRO A 648 7.14 -24.55 38.26
C PRO A 648 8.34 -23.99 37.48
N THR A 649 9.56 -24.40 37.86
CA THR A 649 10.80 -23.93 37.23
C THR A 649 10.89 -24.40 35.78
N ILE A 650 10.61 -25.68 35.51
CA ILE A 650 10.63 -26.25 34.15
C ILE A 650 9.63 -25.54 33.25
N ILE A 651 8.39 -25.34 33.73
CA ILE A 651 7.32 -24.70 32.95
C ILE A 651 7.67 -23.22 32.67
N THR A 652 8.15 -22.50 33.69
CA THR A 652 8.49 -21.08 33.57
C THR A 652 9.64 -20.86 32.58
N GLN A 653 10.75 -21.58 32.75
CA GLN A 653 11.91 -21.48 31.84
C GLN A 653 11.53 -21.81 30.40
N MET A 654 10.78 -22.89 30.20
CA MET A 654 10.35 -23.30 28.86
C MET A 654 9.50 -22.20 28.17
N LEU A 655 8.54 -21.60 28.88
CA LEU A 655 7.70 -20.54 28.29
C LEU A 655 8.51 -19.26 28.02
N GLU A 656 9.38 -18.86 28.95
CA GLU A 656 10.24 -17.68 28.80
C GLU A 656 11.24 -17.83 27.65
N GLU A 657 11.87 -18.99 27.48
CA GLU A 657 12.79 -19.26 26.37
C GLU A 657 12.08 -19.18 25.02
N ASN A 658 10.90 -19.78 24.89
CA ASN A 658 10.12 -19.71 23.66
C ASN A 658 9.67 -18.28 23.34
N ALA A 659 9.26 -17.50 24.35
CA ALA A 659 8.95 -16.08 24.18
C ALA A 659 10.19 -15.28 23.73
N ARG A 660 11.37 -15.57 24.31
CA ARG A 660 12.63 -14.93 23.95
C ARG A 660 13.05 -15.22 22.50
N VAL A 661 12.91 -16.47 22.05
CA VAL A 661 13.18 -16.85 20.66
C VAL A 661 12.22 -16.14 19.70
N ALA A 662 10.93 -16.11 20.02
CA ALA A 662 9.93 -15.40 19.21
C ALA A 662 10.22 -13.88 19.12
N LEU A 663 10.73 -13.28 20.19
CA LEU A 663 11.13 -11.87 20.22
C LEU A 663 12.28 -11.55 19.26
N MET A 664 13.14 -12.52 18.94
CA MET A 664 14.20 -12.32 17.92
C MET A 664 13.63 -12.03 16.53
N ILE A 665 12.38 -12.41 16.26
CA ILE A 665 11.66 -12.09 15.01
C ILE A 665 10.87 -10.79 15.15
N GLY A 666 10.23 -10.57 16.30
CA GLY A 666 9.50 -9.34 16.57
C GLY A 666 8.47 -9.46 17.69
N GLU A 667 7.99 -8.31 18.16
CA GLU A 667 7.06 -8.21 19.28
C GLU A 667 5.71 -8.90 18.99
N SER A 668 5.23 -8.85 17.75
CA SER A 668 3.96 -9.50 17.37
C SER A 668 4.01 -11.02 17.52
N LEU A 669 5.11 -11.66 17.09
CA LEU A 669 5.28 -13.11 17.23
C LEU A 669 5.49 -13.51 18.70
N ARG A 670 6.24 -12.70 19.46
CA ARG A 670 6.37 -12.88 20.91
C ARG A 670 5.00 -12.84 21.59
N ASP A 671 4.19 -11.82 21.34
CA ASP A 671 2.90 -11.65 21.99
C ASP A 671 1.92 -12.80 21.63
N GLN A 672 1.95 -13.28 20.39
CA GLN A 672 1.22 -14.49 19.97
C GLN A 672 1.71 -15.75 20.69
N THR A 673 3.03 -15.91 20.85
CA THR A 673 3.65 -17.05 21.55
C THR A 673 3.33 -17.04 23.04
N ILE A 674 3.36 -15.87 23.69
CA ILE A 674 2.93 -15.69 25.09
C ILE A 674 1.46 -16.04 25.23
N THR A 675 0.59 -15.53 24.36
CA THR A 675 -0.83 -15.84 24.39
C THR A 675 -1.10 -17.34 24.26
N MET A 676 -0.39 -18.01 23.35
CA MET A 676 -0.42 -19.48 23.23
C MET A 676 0.06 -20.17 24.51
N GLY A 677 1.16 -19.70 25.10
CA GLY A 677 1.69 -20.21 26.36
C GLY A 677 0.70 -20.10 27.52
N LEU A 678 -0.07 -19.01 27.61
CA LEU A 678 -1.11 -18.82 28.63
C LEU A 678 -2.28 -19.81 28.46
N TYR A 679 -2.66 -20.15 27.22
CA TYR A 679 -3.64 -21.22 26.96
C TYR A 679 -3.12 -22.60 27.40
N GLU A 680 -1.87 -22.93 27.08
CA GLU A 680 -1.28 -24.21 27.48
C GLU A 680 -1.06 -24.28 29.01
N MET A 681 -0.72 -23.17 29.66
CA MET A 681 -0.67 -23.06 31.13
C MET A 681 -2.04 -23.35 31.75
N GLU A 682 -3.13 -22.78 31.22
CA GLU A 682 -4.49 -23.07 31.70
C GLU A 682 -4.83 -24.57 31.54
N ASN A 683 -4.48 -25.18 30.40
CA ASN A 683 -4.69 -26.61 30.16
C ASN A 683 -3.90 -27.47 31.15
N LEU A 684 -2.63 -27.14 31.39
CA LEU A 684 -1.77 -27.80 32.37
C LEU A 684 -2.39 -27.73 33.78
N LEU A 685 -2.82 -26.54 34.22
CA LEU A 685 -3.40 -26.34 35.55
C LEU A 685 -4.72 -27.10 35.74
N ASN A 686 -5.55 -27.20 34.70
CA ASN A 686 -6.76 -28.03 34.76
C ASN A 686 -6.43 -29.52 34.91
N ARG A 687 -5.43 -30.04 34.17
CA ARG A 687 -4.94 -31.42 34.30
C ARG A 687 -4.28 -31.66 35.65
N PHE A 688 -3.50 -30.70 36.16
CA PHE A 688 -2.88 -30.74 37.47
C PHE A 688 -3.94 -30.86 38.59
N ARG A 689 -5.01 -30.05 38.51
CA ARG A 689 -6.14 -30.14 39.44
C ARG A 689 -6.82 -31.51 39.40
N GLU A 690 -7.02 -32.08 38.21
CA GLU A 690 -7.59 -33.43 38.06
C GLU A 690 -6.67 -34.48 38.68
N ALA A 691 -5.35 -34.36 38.48
CA ALA A 691 -4.39 -35.25 39.12
C ALA A 691 -4.40 -35.12 40.66
N LEU A 692 -4.55 -33.93 41.22
CA LEU A 692 -4.75 -33.74 42.66
C LEU A 692 -6.03 -34.42 43.17
N VAL A 693 -7.12 -34.37 42.39
CA VAL A 693 -8.36 -35.06 42.75
C VAL A 693 -8.14 -36.58 42.82
N GLU A 694 -7.46 -37.15 41.83
CA GLU A 694 -7.15 -38.59 41.82
C GLU A 694 -6.16 -38.98 42.92
N PHE A 695 -5.14 -38.15 43.18
CA PHE A 695 -4.19 -38.35 44.28
C PHE A 695 -4.90 -38.45 45.63
N GLY A 696 -5.85 -37.55 45.90
CA GLY A 696 -6.67 -37.61 47.11
C GLY A 696 -7.63 -38.81 47.18
N LYS A 697 -8.20 -39.23 46.05
CA LYS A 697 -9.07 -40.43 46.00
C LYS A 697 -8.27 -41.70 46.31
N GLU A 698 -7.06 -41.82 45.77
CA GLU A 698 -6.20 -42.99 45.98
C GLU A 698 -5.74 -43.09 47.43
N HIS A 699 -5.39 -41.95 48.05
CA HIS A 699 -5.06 -41.89 49.47
C HIS A 699 -6.21 -42.39 50.37
N ARG A 700 -7.45 -41.96 50.10
CA ARG A 700 -8.64 -42.39 50.88
C ARG A 700 -8.98 -43.86 50.73
N LYS A 701 -8.71 -44.49 49.58
CA LYS A 701 -9.00 -45.91 49.36
C LYS A 701 -8.10 -46.83 50.19
N ASN A 702 -6.86 -46.42 50.44
CA ASN A 702 -5.84 -47.23 51.11
C ASN A 702 -5.15 -46.47 52.27
N PRO A 703 -5.86 -46.07 53.34
CA PRO A 703 -5.30 -45.22 54.41
C PRO A 703 -4.14 -45.88 55.18
N SER A 704 -4.12 -47.21 55.26
CA SER A 704 -3.12 -48.00 55.98
C SER A 704 -1.89 -48.38 55.14
N ASN A 705 -1.78 -47.88 53.90
CA ASN A 705 -0.67 -48.21 53.02
C ASN A 705 0.50 -47.25 53.24
N ASN A 706 1.62 -47.78 53.74
CA ASN A 706 2.84 -47.04 54.10
C ASN A 706 3.54 -46.32 52.92
N LYS A 707 2.97 -46.38 51.71
CA LYS A 707 3.48 -45.77 50.47
C LYS A 707 3.25 -44.25 50.40
N ASN A 708 2.36 -43.70 51.22
CA ASN A 708 1.93 -42.30 51.14
C ASN A 708 2.33 -41.49 52.39
N LYS A 709 3.47 -41.80 53.02
CA LYS A 709 3.97 -41.06 54.21
C LYS A 709 4.08 -39.55 53.96
N PHE A 710 4.51 -39.17 52.78
CA PHE A 710 4.74 -37.77 52.41
C PHE A 710 3.55 -37.13 51.65
N TYR A 711 2.37 -37.74 51.71
CA TYR A 711 1.16 -37.25 51.04
C TYR A 711 0.87 -35.77 51.35
N LEU A 712 0.87 -35.42 52.63
CA LEU A 712 0.65 -34.04 53.07
C LEU A 712 1.75 -33.10 52.57
N HIS A 713 3.01 -33.54 52.56
CA HIS A 713 4.15 -32.74 52.15
C HIS A 713 4.04 -32.37 50.66
N TYR A 714 3.68 -33.32 49.79
CA TYR A 714 3.48 -33.07 48.36
C TYR A 714 2.22 -32.23 48.06
N LEU A 715 1.17 -32.28 48.89
CA LEU A 715 0.05 -31.35 48.78
C LEU A 715 0.46 -29.91 49.11
N LEU A 716 1.28 -29.73 50.15
CA LEU A 716 1.81 -28.41 50.53
C LEU A 716 2.78 -27.88 49.46
N ALA A 717 3.66 -28.74 48.93
CA ALA A 717 4.52 -28.42 47.79
C ALA A 717 3.68 -28.02 46.55
N SER A 718 2.56 -28.71 46.29
CA SER A 718 1.64 -28.38 45.20
C SER A 718 1.00 -26.99 45.35
N ILE A 719 0.70 -26.55 46.58
CA ILE A 719 0.22 -25.19 46.86
C ILE A 719 1.33 -24.17 46.57
N SER A 720 2.55 -24.42 47.07
CA SER A 720 3.72 -23.56 46.81
C SER A 720 4.03 -23.46 45.32
N ASN A 721 3.97 -24.58 44.59
CA ASN A 721 4.14 -24.64 43.14
C ASN A 721 3.17 -23.70 42.41
N CYS A 722 1.89 -23.69 42.82
CA CYS A 722 0.89 -22.81 42.24
C CYS A 722 1.20 -21.33 42.51
N ILE A 723 1.77 -20.97 43.66
CA ILE A 723 2.16 -19.58 43.93
C ILE A 723 3.26 -19.13 42.96
N ILE A 724 4.25 -19.98 42.70
CA ILE A 724 5.34 -19.68 41.75
C ILE A 724 4.79 -19.56 40.33
N LEU A 725 3.92 -20.49 39.92
CA LEU A 725 3.27 -20.46 38.61
C LEU A 725 2.39 -19.21 38.43
N LYS A 726 1.77 -18.71 39.50
CA LYS A 726 1.00 -17.46 39.48
C LYS A 726 1.90 -16.27 39.14
N GLN A 727 3.02 -16.12 39.84
CA GLN A 727 3.98 -15.04 39.60
C GLN A 727 4.54 -15.10 38.17
N SER A 728 4.89 -16.29 37.69
CA SER A 728 5.33 -16.49 36.30
C SER A 728 4.24 -16.09 35.29
N THR A 729 3.00 -16.50 35.53
CA THR A 729 1.85 -16.16 34.67
C THR A 729 1.60 -14.65 34.61
N GLU A 730 1.68 -13.96 35.74
CA GLU A 730 1.54 -12.50 35.83
C GLU A 730 2.69 -11.79 35.11
N SER A 731 3.93 -12.28 35.25
CA SER A 731 5.11 -11.75 34.55
C SER A 731 4.96 -11.86 33.03
N LEU A 732 4.55 -13.02 32.51
CA LEU A 732 4.30 -13.23 31.08
C LEU A 732 3.18 -12.31 30.56
N GLN A 733 2.12 -12.08 31.34
CA GLN A 733 1.05 -11.16 30.96
C GLN A 733 1.53 -9.69 30.91
N GLN A 734 2.45 -9.29 31.78
CA GLN A 734 3.02 -7.94 31.79
C GLN A 734 3.96 -7.67 30.60
N GLN A 735 4.60 -8.71 30.05
CA GLN A 735 5.52 -8.58 28.90
C GLN A 735 4.82 -8.28 27.56
N GLN A 736 3.49 -8.38 27.48
CA GLN A 736 2.76 -8.12 26.23
C GLN A 736 2.69 -6.61 25.95
N SER A 737 3.29 -6.17 24.83
CA SER A 737 3.33 -4.75 24.41
C SER A 737 1.94 -4.20 24.06
N SER A 738 1.05 -5.08 23.59
CA SER A 738 -0.31 -4.74 23.23
C SER A 738 -1.27 -5.86 23.66
N ARG A 739 -2.32 -5.53 24.41
CA ARG A 739 -3.48 -6.41 24.50
C ARG A 739 -4.10 -6.45 23.11
N SER A 740 -3.71 -7.43 22.29
CA SER A 740 -4.21 -7.57 20.92
C SER A 740 -5.71 -7.84 20.93
N ALA A 741 -6.49 -6.76 21.02
CA ALA A 741 -7.93 -6.78 20.82
C ALA A 741 -8.17 -6.96 19.32
N GLY A 742 -8.24 -8.21 18.83
CA GLY A 742 -8.70 -8.37 17.45
C GLY A 742 -8.65 -9.73 16.75
N GLN A 743 -7.90 -10.76 17.19
CA GLN A 743 -7.67 -11.90 16.28
C GLN A 743 -7.91 -13.32 16.79
N LEU A 744 -8.53 -13.50 17.96
CA LEU A 744 -9.02 -14.83 18.35
C LEU A 744 -10.49 -14.72 18.74
N SER A 745 -11.38 -15.38 17.98
CA SER A 745 -12.81 -15.55 18.31
C SER A 745 -13.05 -16.44 19.54
N ARG A 746 -12.01 -16.65 20.37
CA ARG A 746 -12.02 -17.52 21.54
C ARG A 746 -11.98 -16.67 22.80
N THR A 747 -12.72 -17.11 23.81
CA THR A 747 -12.65 -16.59 25.18
C THR A 747 -11.19 -16.50 25.62
N PRO A 748 -10.73 -15.34 26.14
CA PRO A 748 -9.34 -15.17 26.55
C PRO A 748 -8.96 -16.23 27.59
N PRO A 749 -7.72 -16.74 27.56
CA PRO A 749 -7.27 -17.74 28.53
C PRO A 749 -7.30 -17.13 29.93
N ASN A 750 -7.77 -17.88 30.91
CA ASN A 750 -7.79 -17.46 32.31
C ASN A 750 -7.01 -18.45 33.20
N PRO A 751 -5.68 -18.54 33.01
CA PRO A 751 -4.82 -19.42 33.80
C PRO A 751 -4.87 -19.07 35.29
N LEU A 752 -5.05 -17.79 35.66
CA LEU A 752 -5.18 -17.37 37.06
C LEU A 752 -6.41 -18.01 37.73
N ALA A 753 -7.56 -18.05 37.05
CA ALA A 753 -8.74 -18.74 37.58
C ALA A 753 -8.53 -20.26 37.67
N ALA A 754 -7.80 -20.87 36.72
CA ALA A 754 -7.44 -22.29 36.79
C ALA A 754 -6.51 -22.59 37.99
N LEU A 755 -5.56 -21.70 38.23
CA LEU A 755 -4.64 -21.75 39.36
C LEU A 755 -5.39 -21.64 40.70
N ASP A 756 -6.31 -20.68 40.82
CA ASP A 756 -7.16 -20.56 42.01
C ASP A 756 -8.02 -21.80 42.25
N ARG A 757 -8.47 -22.48 41.19
CA ARG A 757 -9.20 -23.75 41.31
C ARG A 757 -8.27 -24.87 41.78
N ALA A 758 -7.03 -24.94 41.30
CA ALA A 758 -6.03 -25.92 41.72
C ALA A 758 -5.63 -25.71 43.20
N VAL A 759 -5.31 -24.48 43.60
CA VAL A 759 -4.98 -24.13 44.99
C VAL A 759 -6.14 -24.45 45.93
N ARG A 760 -7.38 -24.04 45.59
CA ARG A 760 -8.56 -24.38 46.40
C ARG A 760 -8.73 -25.89 46.55
N ARG A 761 -8.45 -26.67 45.50
CA ARG A 761 -8.54 -28.13 45.59
C ARG A 761 -7.46 -28.70 46.50
N ALA A 762 -6.21 -28.25 46.37
CA ALA A 762 -5.12 -28.69 47.22
C ALA A 762 -5.37 -28.33 48.70
N CYS A 763 -5.76 -27.09 49.01
CA CYS A 763 -6.12 -26.69 50.38
C CYS A 763 -7.24 -27.54 50.97
N ARG A 764 -8.27 -27.88 50.19
CA ARG A 764 -9.35 -28.78 50.66
C ARG A 764 -8.83 -30.17 50.98
N LEU A 765 -7.93 -30.73 50.17
CA LEU A 765 -7.32 -32.04 50.44
C LEU A 765 -6.43 -32.02 51.69
N VAL A 766 -5.76 -30.90 51.96
CA VAL A 766 -5.00 -30.68 53.20
C VAL A 766 -5.96 -30.66 54.40
N MET A 767 -7.06 -29.91 54.32
CA MET A 767 -8.07 -29.87 55.39
C MET A 767 -8.78 -31.22 55.60
N ASP A 768 -9.05 -31.96 54.52
CA ASP A 768 -9.60 -33.31 54.60
C ASP A 768 -8.66 -34.25 55.39
N GLN A 769 -7.35 -34.06 55.25
CA GLN A 769 -6.36 -34.86 55.99
C GLN A 769 -6.31 -34.49 57.47
N LEU A 770 -6.31 -33.19 57.80
CA LEU A 770 -6.43 -32.73 59.18
C LEU A 770 -7.71 -33.28 59.84
N LEU A 771 -8.84 -33.23 59.14
CA LEU A 771 -10.10 -33.78 59.64
C LEU A 771 -10.00 -35.28 59.89
N LEU A 772 -9.39 -36.05 58.96
CA LEU A 772 -9.20 -37.49 59.10
C LEU A 772 -8.41 -37.84 60.38
N ASP A 773 -7.35 -37.08 60.67
CA ASP A 773 -6.48 -37.32 61.84
C ASP A 773 -7.16 -36.93 63.17
N LEU A 774 -8.01 -35.90 63.16
CA LEU A 774 -8.75 -35.43 64.34
C LEU A 774 -10.04 -36.23 64.60
N GLN A 775 -10.66 -36.80 63.55
CA GLN A 775 -11.95 -37.48 63.61
C GLN A 775 -12.09 -38.53 64.73
N PRO A 776 -11.08 -39.36 65.06
CA PRO A 776 -11.19 -40.36 66.13
C PRO A 776 -11.43 -39.78 67.52
N PHE A 777 -11.06 -38.52 67.75
CA PHE A 777 -11.09 -37.87 69.07
C PHE A 777 -12.38 -37.05 69.29
N PHE A 778 -13.04 -36.57 68.24
CA PHE A 778 -14.32 -35.83 68.40
C PHE A 778 -15.41 -36.62 69.12
N PRO A 779 -15.56 -37.95 68.93
CA PRO A 779 -16.48 -38.77 69.72
C PRO A 779 -16.22 -38.79 71.23
N SER A 780 -15.00 -38.51 71.68
CA SER A 780 -14.67 -38.41 73.11
C SER A 780 -14.87 -37.02 73.72
N LEU A 781 -15.05 -35.98 72.90
CA LEU A 781 -15.42 -34.65 73.40
C LEU A 781 -16.80 -34.67 74.05
N LEU A 782 -16.97 -33.84 75.09
CA LEU A 782 -18.23 -33.65 75.84
C LEU A 782 -18.76 -34.94 76.48
N THR A 783 -17.82 -35.78 76.90
CA THR A 783 -18.05 -36.95 77.75
C THR A 783 -17.65 -36.62 79.20
N ARG A 784 -18.00 -37.51 80.15
CA ARG A 784 -17.59 -37.33 81.56
C ARG A 784 -16.05 -37.27 81.75
N PRO A 785 -15.24 -38.10 81.07
CA PRO A 785 -13.78 -37.97 81.09
C PRO A 785 -13.28 -36.58 80.64
N TRP A 786 -13.85 -36.04 79.56
CA TRP A 786 -13.54 -34.70 79.08
C TRP A 786 -13.84 -33.62 80.13
N LEU A 787 -15.01 -33.69 80.79
CA LEU A 787 -15.43 -32.69 81.78
C LEU A 787 -14.56 -32.67 83.06
N VAL A 788 -13.94 -33.81 83.41
CA VAL A 788 -13.17 -33.97 84.66
C VAL A 788 -11.66 -33.89 84.43
N GLN A 789 -11.17 -34.42 83.30
CA GLN A 789 -9.74 -34.59 83.01
C GLN A 789 -9.26 -33.78 81.81
N GLY A 790 -10.16 -33.20 81.02
CA GLY A 790 -9.83 -32.51 79.77
C GLY A 790 -9.41 -33.42 78.60
N ASP A 791 -9.39 -34.75 78.75
CA ASP A 791 -9.12 -35.69 77.66
C ASP A 791 -10.34 -35.78 76.73
N PRO A 792 -10.25 -35.57 75.40
CA PRO A 792 -9.07 -35.67 74.53
C PRO A 792 -8.38 -34.35 74.09
N THR A 793 -8.71 -33.20 74.66
CA THR A 793 -8.29 -31.88 74.14
C THR A 793 -6.77 -31.75 73.95
N PRO A 794 -5.90 -32.12 74.91
CA PRO A 794 -4.45 -32.03 74.71
C PRO A 794 -3.92 -32.88 73.54
N LYS A 795 -4.57 -34.01 73.24
CA LYS A 795 -4.19 -34.88 72.10
C LYS A 795 -4.60 -34.24 70.76
N LEU A 796 -5.77 -33.61 70.71
CA LEU A 796 -6.22 -32.82 69.56
C LEU A 796 -5.24 -31.66 69.28
N CYS A 797 -4.85 -30.95 70.34
CA CYS A 797 -3.86 -29.88 70.29
C CYS A 797 -2.53 -30.34 69.68
N HIS A 798 -2.00 -31.48 70.14
CA HIS A 798 -0.74 -32.02 69.61
C HIS A 798 -0.79 -32.36 68.12
N ILE A 799 -1.90 -32.94 67.64
CA ILE A 799 -2.09 -33.21 66.21
C ILE A 799 -2.17 -31.90 65.42
N LEU A 800 -2.92 -30.93 65.94
CA LEU A 800 -3.08 -29.62 65.30
C LEU A 800 -1.74 -28.87 65.22
N GLU A 801 -0.95 -28.84 66.29
CA GLU A 801 0.41 -28.27 66.32
C GLU A 801 1.28 -28.85 65.20
N HIS A 802 1.32 -30.19 65.08
CA HIS A 802 2.10 -30.87 64.05
C HIS A 802 1.69 -30.46 62.62
N HIS A 803 0.38 -30.36 62.35
CA HIS A 803 -0.12 -29.91 61.04
C HIS A 803 0.23 -28.45 60.77
N LEU A 804 0.11 -27.57 61.77
CA LEU A 804 0.42 -26.15 61.62
C LEU A 804 1.92 -25.90 61.40
N GLU A 805 2.80 -26.69 62.04
CA GLU A 805 4.25 -26.67 61.75
C GLU A 805 4.54 -26.98 60.28
N LEU A 806 3.87 -28.00 59.72
CA LEU A 806 3.98 -28.33 58.31
C LEU A 806 3.42 -27.23 57.40
N TYR A 807 2.30 -26.60 57.78
CA TYR A 807 1.75 -25.46 57.01
C TYR A 807 2.70 -24.26 56.99
N GLY A 808 3.57 -24.13 58.01
CA GLY A 808 4.68 -23.18 58.04
C GLY A 808 5.64 -23.30 56.85
N ARG A 809 5.70 -24.48 56.20
CA ARG A 809 6.50 -24.77 55.00
C ARG A 809 5.86 -24.31 53.68
N VAL A 810 4.73 -23.61 53.73
CA VAL A 810 4.08 -22.98 52.56
C VAL A 810 4.26 -21.46 52.61
N ARG A 811 4.44 -20.82 51.45
CA ARG A 811 4.60 -19.36 51.37
C ARG A 811 3.28 -18.60 51.66
N PRO A 812 3.34 -17.40 52.28
CA PRO A 812 2.21 -16.47 52.32
C PRO A 812 1.72 -16.08 50.92
N PRO A 813 0.40 -15.83 50.70
CA PRO A 813 -0.70 -15.78 51.67
C PRO A 813 -1.37 -17.14 51.93
N CYS A 814 -0.98 -18.21 51.23
CA CYS A 814 -1.66 -19.51 51.37
C CYS A 814 -1.45 -20.14 52.76
N ARG A 815 -0.31 -19.87 53.41
CA ARG A 815 -0.07 -20.25 54.81
C ARG A 815 -1.15 -19.72 55.76
N GLN A 816 -1.40 -18.41 55.72
CA GLN A 816 -2.41 -17.76 56.56
C GLN A 816 -3.78 -18.37 56.30
N ARG A 817 -4.14 -18.58 55.03
CA ARG A 817 -5.42 -19.21 54.69
C ARG A 817 -5.53 -20.64 55.21
N LEU A 818 -4.45 -21.45 55.18
CA LEU A 818 -4.47 -22.79 55.76
C LEU A 818 -4.66 -22.76 57.28
N GLN A 819 -4.04 -21.79 57.97
CA GLN A 819 -4.20 -21.61 59.41
C GLN A 819 -5.63 -21.18 59.77
N GLU A 820 -6.20 -20.21 59.04
CA GLU A 820 -7.59 -19.76 59.20
C GLU A 820 -8.60 -20.89 58.96
N GLU A 821 -8.41 -21.69 57.90
CA GLU A 821 -9.28 -22.84 57.61
C GLU A 821 -9.14 -23.94 58.66
N ALA A 822 -7.94 -24.18 59.19
CA ALA A 822 -7.73 -25.15 60.28
C ALA A 822 -8.41 -24.69 61.58
N GLN A 823 -8.33 -23.39 61.90
CA GLN A 823 -9.01 -22.78 63.02
C GLN A 823 -10.54 -22.86 62.88
N TRP A 824 -11.05 -22.61 61.67
CA TRP A 824 -12.46 -22.75 61.36
C TRP A 824 -12.94 -24.20 61.56
N LEU A 825 -12.19 -25.16 61.00
CA LEU A 825 -12.49 -26.58 61.06
C LEU A 825 -12.56 -27.08 62.50
N ILE A 826 -11.56 -26.78 63.34
CA ILE A 826 -11.54 -27.26 64.73
C ILE A 826 -12.71 -26.70 65.54
N VAL A 827 -13.06 -25.42 65.35
CA VAL A 827 -14.20 -24.80 66.04
C VAL A 827 -15.52 -25.42 65.59
N VAL A 828 -15.71 -25.59 64.28
CA VAL A 828 -16.93 -26.20 63.73
C VAL A 828 -17.11 -27.63 64.24
N GLU A 829 -16.05 -28.46 64.24
CA GLU A 829 -16.10 -29.83 64.77
C GLU A 829 -16.34 -29.86 66.28
N TYR A 830 -15.71 -28.96 67.03
CA TYR A 830 -15.87 -28.84 68.49
C TYR A 830 -17.31 -28.47 68.86
N VAL A 831 -17.87 -27.45 68.21
CA VAL A 831 -19.27 -27.04 68.43
C VAL A 831 -20.24 -28.08 67.90
N ARG A 832 -19.92 -28.78 66.80
CA ARG A 832 -20.72 -29.92 66.34
C ARG A 832 -20.77 -31.03 67.39
N ALA A 833 -19.66 -31.32 68.09
CA ALA A 833 -19.68 -32.24 69.21
C ALA A 833 -20.59 -31.74 70.35
N LEU A 834 -20.61 -30.42 70.62
CA LEU A 834 -21.51 -29.79 71.60
C LEU A 834 -22.98 -30.01 71.23
N MET A 835 -23.32 -29.82 69.96
CA MET A 835 -24.68 -29.97 69.46
C MET A 835 -25.21 -31.41 69.44
N GLN A 836 -24.37 -32.42 69.68
CA GLN A 836 -24.83 -33.81 69.76
C GLN A 836 -25.53 -34.19 71.08
N LYS A 837 -25.67 -33.23 72.01
CA LYS A 837 -26.41 -33.41 73.29
C LYS A 837 -25.97 -34.65 74.09
N ARG A 838 -24.65 -34.84 74.23
CA ARG A 838 -24.07 -35.99 74.95
C ARG A 838 -23.99 -35.79 76.47
N LEU A 839 -24.13 -34.55 76.92
CA LEU A 839 -24.06 -34.14 78.31
C LEU A 839 -25.25 -33.22 78.62
N VAL A 840 -25.91 -33.45 79.76
CA VAL A 840 -26.96 -32.58 80.29
C VAL A 840 -26.56 -32.21 81.71
N CYS A 841 -26.59 -30.92 82.03
CA CYS A 841 -26.27 -30.43 83.36
C CYS A 841 -27.49 -30.55 84.27
N HIS A 842 -27.31 -31.12 85.46
CA HIS A 842 -28.37 -31.26 86.46
C HIS A 842 -28.23 -30.27 87.62
N SER A 843 -27.09 -29.58 87.72
CA SER A 843 -26.82 -28.60 88.77
C SER A 843 -26.20 -27.31 88.24
N THR A 844 -26.26 -26.26 89.05
CA THR A 844 -25.53 -25.00 88.78
C THR A 844 -24.03 -25.21 88.77
N GLU A 845 -23.50 -26.17 89.53
CA GLU A 845 -22.07 -26.46 89.59
C GLU A 845 -21.58 -27.21 88.35
N GLU A 846 -22.35 -28.19 87.85
CA GLU A 846 -22.04 -28.87 86.58
C GLU A 846 -22.02 -27.90 85.39
N ARG A 847 -22.93 -26.90 85.36
CA ARG A 847 -22.93 -25.85 84.32
C ARG A 847 -21.70 -24.97 84.37
N LYS A 848 -21.27 -24.57 85.58
CA LYS A 848 -20.01 -23.82 85.73
C LYS A 848 -18.81 -24.64 85.30
N GLN A 849 -18.75 -25.92 85.68
CA GLN A 849 -17.67 -26.81 85.32
C GLN A 849 -17.60 -27.01 83.79
N LEU A 850 -18.74 -27.21 83.13
CA LEU A 850 -18.82 -27.34 81.67
C LEU A 850 -18.34 -26.06 80.99
N ALA A 851 -18.87 -24.90 81.39
CA ALA A 851 -18.46 -23.61 80.82
C ALA A 851 -16.96 -23.33 81.07
N GLN A 852 -16.44 -23.68 82.24
CA GLN A 852 -15.03 -23.53 82.57
C GLN A 852 -14.14 -24.44 81.71
N GLN A 853 -14.55 -25.68 81.47
CA GLN A 853 -13.80 -26.60 80.60
C GLN A 853 -13.77 -26.10 79.14
N ILE A 854 -14.89 -25.59 78.61
CA ILE A 854 -14.93 -24.99 77.26
C ILE A 854 -13.94 -23.82 77.16
N VAL A 855 -13.90 -22.96 78.18
CA VAL A 855 -12.96 -21.82 78.21
C VAL A 855 -11.50 -22.28 78.33
N GLN A 856 -11.23 -23.34 79.09
CA GLN A 856 -9.88 -23.93 79.19
C GLN A 856 -9.42 -24.54 77.86
N ASP A 857 -10.30 -25.30 77.19
CA ASP A 857 -10.01 -25.88 75.87
C ASP A 857 -9.75 -24.77 74.84
N GLU A 858 -10.53 -23.69 74.88
CA GLU A 858 -10.35 -22.53 74.02
C GLU A 858 -9.01 -21.82 74.26
N GLN A 859 -8.55 -21.72 75.51
CA GLN A 859 -7.24 -21.16 75.84
C GLN A 859 -6.11 -22.02 75.23
N LEU A 860 -6.18 -23.34 75.37
CA LEU A 860 -5.21 -24.25 74.77
C LEU A 860 -5.17 -24.12 73.25
N LEU A 861 -6.34 -24.07 72.60
CA LEU A 861 -6.42 -23.87 71.15
C LEU A 861 -5.85 -22.49 70.75
N ARG A 862 -6.17 -21.44 71.50
CA ARG A 862 -5.66 -20.09 71.23
C ARG A 862 -4.13 -20.02 71.31
N GLU A 863 -3.51 -20.67 72.29
CA GLU A 863 -2.05 -20.70 72.45
C GLU A 863 -1.35 -21.30 71.23
N ILE A 864 -1.91 -22.35 70.63
CA ILE A 864 -1.37 -23.02 69.45
C ILE A 864 -1.39 -22.10 68.22
N PHE A 865 -2.51 -21.40 68.00
CA PHE A 865 -2.63 -20.48 66.87
C PHE A 865 -1.80 -19.20 67.08
N HIS A 866 -1.69 -18.69 68.31
CA HIS A 866 -0.85 -17.51 68.61
C HIS A 866 0.66 -17.77 68.58
N GLY A 867 1.12 -18.99 68.91
CA GLY A 867 2.54 -19.34 68.90
C GLY A 867 3.20 -19.28 67.51
N LEU A 868 2.40 -19.17 66.44
CA LEU A 868 2.82 -19.28 65.04
C LEU A 868 2.54 -18.00 64.21
N ASP A 869 1.98 -16.96 64.82
CA ASP A 869 1.73 -15.67 64.16
C ASP A 869 2.98 -14.79 64.19
N GLY A 870 3.61 -14.58 63.03
CA GLY A 870 4.51 -13.45 62.83
C GLY A 870 3.70 -12.16 62.72
N GLU A 871 4.17 -11.07 63.33
CA GLU A 871 3.52 -9.75 63.36
C GLU A 871 2.91 -9.34 62.01
N GLY A 872 1.59 -9.49 61.84
CA GLY A 872 0.90 -8.97 60.66
C GLY A 872 -0.46 -9.61 60.38
N SER A 873 -1.49 -8.76 60.38
CA SER A 873 -2.90 -9.04 60.04
C SER A 873 -3.70 -9.78 61.11
N VAL A 874 -4.41 -9.01 61.94
CA VAL A 874 -5.50 -9.55 62.78
C VAL A 874 -6.61 -10.03 61.83
N PRO A 875 -6.99 -11.33 61.84
CA PRO A 875 -8.09 -11.81 61.02
C PRO A 875 -9.39 -11.07 61.39
N GLU A 876 -10.16 -10.67 60.38
CA GLU A 876 -11.38 -9.86 60.53
C GLU A 876 -12.47 -10.56 61.38
N VAL A 877 -12.40 -11.89 61.49
CA VAL A 877 -13.25 -12.74 62.34
C VAL A 877 -12.41 -13.86 62.95
N ASN A 878 -12.40 -14.00 64.28
CA ASN A 878 -11.74 -15.11 64.99
C ASN A 878 -12.78 -16.17 65.41
N PRO A 879 -12.84 -17.35 64.77
CA PRO A 879 -13.82 -18.39 65.08
C PRO A 879 -13.73 -18.91 66.51
N LEU A 880 -12.54 -18.90 67.13
CA LEU A 880 -12.37 -19.35 68.51
C LEU A 880 -13.17 -18.51 69.51
N ALA A 881 -13.47 -17.25 69.17
CA ALA A 881 -14.30 -16.38 70.00
C ALA A 881 -15.75 -16.87 70.16
N LEU A 882 -16.19 -17.87 69.39
CA LEU A 882 -17.48 -18.52 69.59
C LEU A 882 -17.53 -19.36 70.87
N LEU A 883 -16.44 -20.05 71.22
CA LEU A 883 -16.43 -20.99 72.36
C LEU A 883 -16.71 -20.29 73.71
N PRO A 884 -16.10 -19.12 74.04
CA PRO A 884 -16.40 -18.41 75.28
C PRO A 884 -17.82 -17.85 75.30
N VAL A 885 -18.36 -17.42 74.15
CA VAL A 885 -19.75 -16.95 74.03
C VAL A 885 -20.73 -18.08 74.34
N LEU A 886 -20.49 -19.29 73.81
CA LEU A 886 -21.29 -20.47 74.14
C LEU A 886 -21.13 -20.90 75.60
N ALA A 887 -19.92 -20.80 76.15
CA ALA A 887 -19.67 -21.08 77.56
C ALA A 887 -20.42 -20.09 78.48
N ASP A 888 -20.42 -18.80 78.14
CA ASP A 888 -21.14 -17.76 78.88
C ASP A 888 -22.65 -18.02 78.86
N PHE A 889 -23.20 -18.39 77.70
CA PHE A 889 -24.61 -18.78 77.56
C PHE A 889 -25.00 -19.95 78.50
N ILE A 890 -24.15 -20.97 78.60
CA ILE A 890 -24.39 -22.12 79.50
C ILE A 890 -24.25 -21.72 80.97
N ARG A 891 -23.34 -20.78 81.29
CA ARG A 891 -22.98 -20.33 82.63
C ARG A 891 -24.00 -19.40 83.30
N VAL A 892 -24.88 -18.73 82.53
CA VAL A 892 -25.89 -17.79 83.07
C VAL A 892 -26.61 -18.42 84.26
N LYS A 893 -26.73 -17.73 85.39
CA LYS A 893 -27.35 -18.31 86.59
C LYS A 893 -28.88 -18.30 86.54
N ASP A 894 -29.46 -17.20 86.09
CA ASP A 894 -30.91 -16.99 86.01
C ASP A 894 -31.43 -17.36 84.62
N PRO A 895 -32.31 -18.37 84.47
CA PRO A 895 -32.93 -18.71 83.19
C PRO A 895 -33.70 -17.55 82.54
N GLY A 896 -34.23 -16.60 83.32
CA GLY A 896 -34.94 -15.43 82.79
C GLY A 896 -34.07 -14.49 81.96
N MET A 897 -32.74 -14.50 82.19
CA MET A 897 -31.77 -13.68 81.46
C MET A 897 -31.34 -14.30 80.11
N LEU A 898 -31.75 -15.53 79.82
CA LEU A 898 -31.39 -16.22 78.57
C LEU A 898 -31.98 -15.53 77.33
N THR A 899 -33.11 -14.83 77.47
CA THR A 899 -33.72 -14.05 76.38
C THR A 899 -32.80 -12.91 75.92
N LEU A 900 -32.10 -12.26 76.86
CA LEU A 900 -31.13 -11.21 76.56
C LEU A 900 -29.86 -11.80 75.93
N GLU A 901 -29.35 -12.91 76.47
CA GLU A 901 -28.13 -13.54 75.94
C GLU A 901 -28.34 -14.14 74.55
N VAL A 902 -29.51 -14.72 74.25
CA VAL A 902 -29.85 -15.20 72.90
C VAL A 902 -29.90 -14.06 71.89
N SER A 903 -30.44 -12.89 72.26
CA SER A 903 -30.43 -11.74 71.33
C SER A 903 -29.01 -11.24 71.05
N GLY A 904 -28.13 -11.23 72.06
CA GLY A 904 -26.71 -10.92 71.89
C GLY A 904 -25.97 -11.95 71.02
N LEU A 905 -26.30 -13.24 71.18
CA LEU A 905 -25.76 -14.33 70.36
C LEU A 905 -26.20 -14.22 68.90
N ALA A 906 -27.49 -13.99 68.65
CA ALA A 906 -28.05 -13.82 67.31
C ALA A 906 -27.51 -12.57 66.59
N THR A 907 -27.22 -11.50 67.35
CA THR A 907 -26.59 -10.30 66.79
C THR A 907 -25.15 -10.56 66.33
N LYS A 908 -24.38 -11.36 67.07
CA LYS A 908 -22.99 -11.69 66.73
C LYS A 908 -22.88 -12.80 65.69
N TYR A 909 -23.80 -13.77 65.72
CA TYR A 909 -23.84 -14.94 64.84
C TYR A 909 -25.25 -15.07 64.26
N PRO A 910 -25.58 -14.28 63.22
CA PRO A 910 -26.93 -14.22 62.65
C PRO A 910 -27.37 -15.48 61.92
N ASP A 911 -26.48 -16.44 61.69
CA ASP A 911 -26.77 -17.73 61.05
C ASP A 911 -27.12 -18.85 62.04
N ILE A 912 -27.19 -18.56 63.35
CA ILE A 912 -27.63 -19.52 64.36
C ILE A 912 -29.13 -19.83 64.21
N SER A 913 -29.49 -21.11 64.19
CA SER A 913 -30.87 -21.55 64.07
C SER A 913 -31.53 -21.86 65.43
N GLU A 914 -32.85 -21.91 65.45
CA GLU A 914 -33.63 -22.36 66.62
C GLU A 914 -33.20 -23.75 67.11
N GLU A 915 -32.85 -24.66 66.19
CA GLU A 915 -32.40 -26.00 66.55
C GLU A 915 -31.10 -25.97 67.36
N HIS A 916 -30.15 -25.10 67.00
CA HIS A 916 -28.92 -24.89 67.75
C HIS A 916 -29.20 -24.37 69.17
N VAL A 917 -30.04 -23.33 69.29
CA VAL A 917 -30.38 -22.74 70.59
C VAL A 917 -31.17 -23.73 71.46
N SER A 918 -32.10 -24.46 70.86
CA SER A 918 -32.88 -25.52 71.49
C SER A 918 -31.97 -26.60 72.12
N LEU A 919 -30.90 -27.01 71.42
CA LEU A 919 -29.92 -27.96 71.94
C LEU A 919 -29.06 -27.39 73.07
N LEU A 920 -28.69 -26.11 73.01
CA LEU A 920 -27.98 -25.44 74.11
C LEU A 920 -28.84 -25.39 75.38
N LEU A 921 -30.14 -25.10 75.25
CA LEU A 921 -31.08 -25.12 76.38
C LEU A 921 -31.24 -26.54 76.95
N ASP A 922 -31.21 -27.56 76.09
CA ASP A 922 -31.25 -28.95 76.50
C ASP A 922 -30.01 -29.39 77.29
N ILE A 923 -28.81 -28.97 76.86
CA ILE A 923 -27.55 -29.24 77.57
C ILE A 923 -27.55 -28.59 78.94
N ARG A 924 -28.21 -27.43 79.07
CA ARG A 924 -28.29 -26.66 80.30
C ARG A 924 -29.18 -27.31 81.37
N GLY A 925 -30.26 -27.99 80.95
CA GLY A 925 -31.08 -28.88 81.80
C GLY A 925 -32.00 -28.22 82.84
N ASP A 926 -31.91 -26.91 83.08
CA ASP A 926 -32.68 -26.17 84.09
C ASP A 926 -33.78 -25.24 83.53
N VAL A 927 -34.06 -25.33 82.23
CA VAL A 927 -34.94 -24.39 81.51
C VAL A 927 -36.38 -24.92 81.47
N SER A 928 -37.33 -24.11 81.98
CA SER A 928 -38.76 -24.43 81.92
C SER A 928 -39.34 -24.30 80.49
N ARG A 929 -40.51 -24.88 80.24
CA ARG A 929 -41.18 -24.78 78.93
C ARG A 929 -41.50 -23.33 78.54
N ASP A 930 -41.92 -22.53 79.51
CA ASP A 930 -42.28 -21.12 79.29
C ASP A 930 -41.05 -20.27 78.98
N THR A 931 -39.95 -20.49 79.73
CA THR A 931 -38.68 -19.83 79.46
C THR A 931 -38.10 -20.23 78.10
N ARG A 932 -38.24 -21.50 77.71
CA ARG A 932 -37.81 -21.98 76.39
C ARG A 932 -38.56 -21.28 75.26
N GLY A 933 -39.89 -21.16 75.38
CA GLY A 933 -40.72 -20.44 74.41
C GLY A 933 -40.28 -18.99 74.28
N ALA A 934 -40.14 -18.27 75.40
CA ALA A 934 -39.71 -16.88 75.40
C ALA A 934 -38.31 -16.66 74.77
N VAL A 935 -37.39 -17.61 74.93
CA VAL A 935 -36.05 -17.55 74.34
C VAL A 935 -36.08 -17.76 72.82
N LEU A 936 -36.87 -18.72 72.34
CA LEU A 936 -37.01 -18.99 70.90
C LEU A 936 -37.79 -17.88 70.20
N ASP A 937 -38.86 -17.35 70.80
CA ASP A 937 -39.60 -16.19 70.28
C ASP A 937 -38.68 -14.96 70.16
N GLN A 938 -37.78 -14.76 71.13
CA GLN A 938 -36.80 -13.67 71.10
C GLN A 938 -35.72 -13.89 70.03
N LEU A 939 -35.36 -15.14 69.73
CA LEU A 939 -34.44 -15.48 68.64
C LEU A 939 -35.06 -15.11 67.28
N GLU A 940 -36.31 -15.51 67.04
CA GLU A 940 -37.04 -15.15 65.81
C GLU A 940 -37.13 -13.62 65.64
N GLN A 941 -37.40 -12.89 66.73
CA GLN A 941 -37.47 -11.42 66.72
C GLN A 941 -36.11 -10.74 66.49
N SER A 942 -35.01 -11.41 66.80
CA SER A 942 -33.63 -10.88 66.63
C SER A 942 -32.94 -11.39 65.36
N ALA A 943 -33.63 -12.16 64.52
CA ALA A 943 -33.11 -12.63 63.24
C ALA A 943 -32.93 -11.46 62.25
N HIS A 944 -31.69 -11.22 61.83
CA HIS A 944 -31.32 -10.20 60.85
C HIS A 944 -30.79 -10.86 59.56
N PRO A 945 -30.95 -10.23 58.38
CA PRO A 945 -30.35 -10.74 57.15
C PRO A 945 -28.82 -10.81 57.27
N LEU A 946 -28.23 -11.86 56.70
CA LEU A 946 -26.78 -12.09 56.74
C LEU A 946 -26.02 -10.88 56.14
N PRO A 947 -25.05 -10.29 56.86
CA PRO A 947 -24.25 -9.18 56.35
C PRO A 947 -23.47 -9.55 55.08
N ASN A 948 -23.27 -8.57 54.18
CA ASN A 948 -22.44 -8.77 52.99
C ASN A 948 -20.99 -9.10 53.40
N GLY A 949 -20.48 -10.25 52.96
CA GLY A 949 -19.13 -10.73 53.32
C GLY A 949 -19.07 -11.55 54.60
N TYR A 950 -20.19 -11.78 55.29
CA TYR A 950 -20.25 -12.67 56.45
C TYR A 950 -20.00 -14.13 56.04
N ARG A 951 -19.06 -14.79 56.72
CA ARG A 951 -18.82 -16.24 56.60
C ARG A 951 -19.66 -16.98 57.66
N PRO A 952 -20.69 -17.76 57.28
CA PRO A 952 -21.55 -18.44 58.23
C PRO A 952 -20.84 -19.64 58.87
N ILE A 953 -20.92 -19.76 60.20
CA ILE A 953 -20.31 -20.83 61.00
C ILE A 953 -21.33 -21.88 61.46
N PHE A 954 -22.53 -21.47 61.88
CA PHE A 954 -23.61 -22.35 62.32
C PHE A 954 -24.29 -23.06 61.14
N THR A 955 -24.20 -22.51 59.93
CA THR A 955 -24.67 -23.22 58.72
C THR A 955 -23.87 -24.50 58.45
N ASP A 956 -22.59 -24.53 58.84
CA ASP A 956 -21.72 -25.71 58.70
C ASP A 956 -21.85 -26.69 59.88
N ILE A 957 -22.51 -26.28 60.98
CA ILE A 957 -22.70 -27.10 62.18
C ILE A 957 -24.02 -27.87 62.05
N LEU A 958 -23.92 -29.15 61.71
CA LEU A 958 -25.09 -30.03 61.62
C LEU A 958 -25.60 -30.43 63.01
N VAL A 959 -26.88 -30.19 63.25
CA VAL A 959 -27.62 -30.57 64.45
C VAL A 959 -28.44 -31.85 64.21
N PRO A 960 -28.62 -32.73 65.22
CA PRO A 960 -29.50 -33.89 65.08
C PRO A 960 -30.96 -33.45 64.82
N PRO A 961 -31.70 -34.13 63.92
CA PRO A 961 -33.10 -33.78 63.65
C PRO A 961 -33.94 -33.91 64.92
N SER A 962 -34.80 -32.93 65.18
CA SER A 962 -35.72 -32.97 66.31
C SER A 962 -36.63 -34.20 66.20
N THR A 963 -36.62 -35.09 67.20
CA THR A 963 -37.59 -36.19 67.25
C THR A 963 -38.99 -35.61 67.41
N MET A 964 -39.73 -35.50 66.31
CA MET A 964 -41.16 -35.22 66.36
C MET A 964 -41.86 -36.37 67.10
N VAL A 965 -42.46 -36.06 68.24
CA VAL A 965 -43.36 -36.98 68.96
C VAL A 965 -44.70 -37.03 68.23
N PHE A 966 -44.74 -37.64 67.06
CA PHE A 966 -45.98 -38.08 66.41
C PHE A 966 -45.70 -39.28 65.50
N CYS A 967 -45.80 -40.48 66.05
CA CYS A 967 -46.12 -41.70 65.30
C CYS A 967 -47.13 -42.48 66.12
N LEU A 968 -48.40 -42.49 65.68
CA LEU A 968 -49.35 -43.53 66.02
C LEU A 968 -48.75 -44.89 65.59
N PRO A 969 -49.02 -46.00 66.32
CA PRO A 969 -48.49 -47.30 65.96
C PRO A 969 -49.08 -47.72 64.61
N THR A 970 -48.22 -47.94 63.61
CA THR A 970 -48.63 -48.61 62.38
C THR A 970 -49.04 -50.04 62.73
N ALA A 971 -50.32 -50.32 62.49
CA ALA A 971 -50.86 -51.67 62.55
C ALA A 971 -50.04 -52.59 61.63
N LYS A 972 -49.73 -53.78 62.14
CA LYS A 972 -49.24 -54.89 61.33
C LYS A 972 -50.30 -55.26 60.29
N CYS A 973 -49.98 -55.15 59.01
CA CYS A 973 -50.68 -55.91 57.98
C CYS A 973 -49.89 -57.19 57.68
N ALA A 974 -50.65 -58.29 57.57
CA ALA A 974 -50.24 -59.65 57.30
C ALA A 974 -49.66 -59.85 55.89
#